data_AF-A0A1A8TJX1-F1
#
_entry.id   AF-A0A1A8TJX1-F1
#
_cell.length_a   1.000
_cell.length_b   1.000
_cell.length_c   1.000
_cell.angle_alpha   90.00
_cell.angle_beta   90.00
_cell.angle_gamma   90.00
#
_symmetry.space_group_name_H-M   'P 1'
#
loop_
_entity.id
_entity.type
_entity.pdbx_description
1 polymer ?
#
loop_
_entity_poly.entity_id
_entity_poly.type
_entity_poly.pdbx_seq_one_letter_code
_entity_poly.pdbx_strand_id
1 'polypeptide(L)'
;MAEVTGHLRKSLRIRITAAVLIMVLLMLCTGGLCFFYFLKLSESVKLQSDRELPALQVLNGAQLSITRLSNLANEVANSTSPAYSRILMSQVRDEISELQNSLLKLTDRNEQITRLTEIVAKVEPSVTSMSMSKAMLDQVEAALQEQVTRALRQVVQTHKGARQAAVEETLDELLLELNHLLSAKHLYEQNQIVFTLKEQLTQLNRIAPMIHAQLSPLLSSPKGVFDLLAQREQHRSEVVGLSTQNKILLGNVVDFGHRVYMDMEANVAQQAEQLSENAQSFIDGLVLAFAVQLLVALSLLGYLHRQLFRRLQALKGLVGQKRTITDEDVAFFDAQNELGSLVKKLQSYMNTITTQQAQIETTSQQLQTIIKHSHMKIAVLIDGQLQYCSDALKQLFANRALTSLESFPDDVVNHIKAVLENQANTEEGAFWDVESQSWYDITRDTIIWQNQHADLISFADVTEQIQAQQEFKRTLSEVENEAQIDPLTGLLNRKTFDTTVMNASHEEMLSHFAILLFDVDFFKEYNDQLGHLQGDNVLKMVAAVIQRNTPSEGAAIRYGGEELLVYLPDTQVKTALDIAQTIVEDIFSQDVPHPASPHRYLSVSCGVSMQTQATESVLQVFDQADKSLYKAKRSGRNCVMLWSDTKAEQDLL
;
A
#
# COMPACT_ATOMS: atom_id res chain seq x y z
N MET A 1 -9.05 -3.76 22.29
CA MET A 1 -8.97 -4.07 20.84
C MET A 1 -7.51 -4.19 20.36
N ALA A 2 -6.66 -3.16 20.53
CA ALA A 2 -5.28 -3.13 20.03
C ALA A 2 -4.37 -4.31 20.46
N GLU A 3 -4.42 -4.71 21.73
CA GLU A 3 -3.66 -5.84 22.26
C GLU A 3 -4.05 -7.20 21.65
N VAL A 4 -5.36 -7.41 21.45
CA VAL A 4 -5.91 -8.66 20.89
C VAL A 4 -5.59 -8.75 19.40
N THR A 5 -5.65 -7.63 18.68
CA THR A 5 -5.18 -7.56 17.29
C THR A 5 -3.68 -7.80 17.16
N GLY A 6 -2.87 -7.39 18.16
CA GLY A 6 -1.43 -7.62 18.17
C GLY A 6 -1.07 -9.10 18.33
N HIS A 7 -1.69 -9.80 19.28
CA HIS A 7 -1.49 -11.23 19.48
C HIS A 7 -1.93 -12.06 18.28
N LEU A 8 -3.15 -11.86 17.79
CA LEU A 8 -3.70 -12.54 16.61
C LEU A 8 -2.80 -12.38 15.38
N ARG A 9 -2.26 -11.18 15.17
CA ARG A 9 -1.33 -10.89 14.06
C ARG A 9 0.02 -11.58 14.24
N LYS A 10 0.48 -11.78 15.48
CA LYS A 10 1.76 -12.43 15.80
C LYS A 10 1.69 -13.95 15.62
N SER A 11 0.67 -14.61 16.14
CA SER A 11 0.43 -16.06 15.96
C SER A 11 0.12 -16.44 14.52
N LEU A 12 -0.72 -15.65 13.84
CA LEU A 12 -0.99 -15.86 12.41
C LEU A 12 0.29 -15.69 11.59
N ARG A 13 1.11 -14.67 11.92
CA ARG A 13 2.44 -14.52 11.32
C ARG A 13 3.31 -15.75 11.57
N ILE A 14 3.39 -16.26 12.80
CA ILE A 14 4.21 -17.44 13.14
C ILE A 14 3.81 -18.67 12.31
N ARG A 15 2.51 -18.96 12.20
CA ARG A 15 2.03 -20.12 11.42
C ARG A 15 2.24 -19.94 9.92
N ILE A 16 2.00 -18.74 9.39
CA ILE A 16 2.28 -18.43 7.98
C ILE A 16 3.79 -18.51 7.71
N THR A 17 4.64 -17.97 8.60
CA THR A 17 6.10 -18.05 8.46
C THR A 17 6.59 -19.49 8.54
N ALA A 18 6.01 -20.35 9.38
CA ALA A 18 6.35 -21.77 9.43
C ALA A 18 5.96 -22.49 8.13
N ALA A 19 4.77 -22.22 7.59
CA ALA A 19 4.34 -22.78 6.30
C ALA A 19 5.24 -22.31 5.13
N VAL A 20 5.60 -21.03 5.12
CA VAL A 20 6.53 -20.47 4.13
C VAL A 20 7.92 -21.09 4.29
N LEU A 21 8.41 -21.26 5.52
CA LEU A 21 9.70 -21.91 5.79
C LEU A 21 9.73 -23.36 5.27
N ILE A 22 8.65 -24.13 5.49
CA ILE A 22 8.53 -25.50 4.97
C ILE A 22 8.56 -25.51 3.44
N MET A 23 7.83 -24.60 2.78
CA MET A 23 7.85 -24.43 1.32
C MET A 23 9.24 -24.07 0.80
N VAL A 24 9.95 -23.14 1.46
CA VAL A 24 11.31 -22.74 1.10
C VAL A 24 12.29 -23.91 1.26
N LEU A 25 12.18 -24.68 2.35
CA LEU A 25 13.04 -25.84 2.59
C LEU A 25 12.81 -26.93 1.52
N LEU A 26 11.56 -27.16 1.12
CA LEU A 26 11.21 -28.05 0.01
C LEU A 26 11.75 -27.54 -1.33
N MET A 27 11.67 -26.24 -1.60
CA MET A 27 12.28 -25.63 -2.79
C MET A 27 13.81 -25.80 -2.82
N LEU A 28 14.47 -25.64 -1.67
CA LEU A 28 15.92 -25.86 -1.58
C LEU A 28 16.31 -27.32 -1.79
N CYS A 29 15.57 -28.28 -1.21
CA CYS A 29 15.80 -29.71 -1.43
C CYS A 29 15.59 -30.10 -2.90
N THR A 30 14.49 -29.64 -3.51
CA THR A 30 14.21 -29.92 -4.93
C THR A 30 15.23 -29.27 -5.86
N GLY A 31 15.67 -28.04 -5.57
CA GLY A 31 16.76 -27.37 -6.27
C GLY A 31 18.08 -28.14 -6.19
N GLY A 32 18.43 -28.64 -4.99
CA GLY A 32 19.61 -29.48 -4.80
C GLY A 32 19.54 -30.79 -5.57
N LEU A 33 18.37 -31.44 -5.59
CA LEU A 33 18.14 -32.67 -6.36
C LEU A 33 18.27 -32.41 -7.88
N CYS A 34 17.67 -31.33 -8.38
CA CYS A 34 17.78 -30.94 -9.78
C CYS A 34 19.24 -30.65 -10.17
N PHE A 35 19.98 -29.97 -9.30
CA PHE A 35 21.39 -29.67 -9.53
C PHE A 35 22.25 -30.93 -9.59
N PHE A 36 22.01 -31.91 -8.71
CA PHE A 36 22.70 -33.20 -8.73
C PHE A 36 22.48 -33.96 -10.06
N TYR A 37 21.23 -34.09 -10.51
CA TYR A 37 20.94 -34.75 -11.77
C TYR A 37 21.45 -33.96 -12.98
N PHE A 38 21.40 -32.62 -12.94
CA PHE A 38 21.96 -31.77 -13.98
C PHE A 38 23.47 -31.98 -14.13
N LEU A 39 24.22 -32.07 -13.02
CA LEU A 39 25.65 -32.38 -13.06
C LEU A 39 25.91 -33.74 -13.71
N LYS A 40 25.14 -34.77 -13.33
CA LYS A 40 25.25 -36.12 -13.89
C LYS A 40 24.96 -36.13 -15.41
N LEU A 41 23.91 -35.45 -15.84
CA LEU A 41 23.57 -35.31 -17.26
C LEU A 41 24.64 -34.52 -18.02
N SER A 42 25.13 -33.42 -17.46
CA SER A 42 26.20 -32.61 -18.04
C SER A 42 27.49 -33.40 -18.21
N GLU A 43 27.84 -34.26 -17.27
CA GLU A 43 29.01 -35.14 -17.36
C GLU A 43 28.84 -36.17 -18.49
N SER A 44 27.66 -36.79 -18.59
CA SER A 44 27.34 -37.72 -19.69
C SER A 44 27.34 -37.05 -21.06
N VAL A 45 26.75 -35.85 -21.18
CA VAL A 45 26.75 -35.07 -22.43
C VAL A 45 28.16 -34.63 -22.83
N LYS A 46 28.99 -34.23 -21.86
CA LYS A 46 30.37 -33.84 -22.12
C LYS A 46 31.20 -35.04 -22.61
N LEU A 47 31.04 -36.20 -21.98
CA LEU A 47 31.70 -37.43 -22.41
C LEU A 47 31.35 -37.77 -23.87
N GLN A 48 30.08 -37.64 -24.23
CA GLN A 48 29.57 -37.91 -25.57
C GLN A 48 30.07 -36.89 -26.62
N SER A 49 30.03 -35.59 -26.29
CA SER A 49 30.51 -34.53 -27.19
C SER A 49 32.01 -34.64 -27.47
N ASP A 50 32.82 -34.93 -26.44
CA ASP A 50 34.28 -34.92 -26.55
C ASP A 50 34.84 -36.22 -27.17
N ARG A 51 34.12 -37.34 -27.09
CA ARG A 51 34.61 -38.64 -27.59
C ARG A 51 33.84 -39.22 -28.78
N GLU A 52 32.51 -39.09 -28.83
CA GLU A 52 31.69 -39.87 -29.78
C GLU A 52 31.44 -39.17 -31.12
N LEU A 53 31.27 -37.84 -31.14
CA LEU A 53 31.11 -37.10 -32.41
C LEU A 53 32.34 -37.24 -33.32
N PRO A 54 33.57 -37.10 -32.81
CA PRO A 54 34.78 -37.40 -33.58
C PRO A 54 34.85 -38.89 -33.95
N ALA A 55 34.38 -39.78 -33.06
CA ALA A 55 34.43 -41.21 -33.32
C ALA A 55 33.55 -41.64 -34.49
N LEU A 56 32.34 -41.10 -34.60
CA LEU A 56 31.42 -41.35 -35.71
C LEU A 56 31.97 -40.85 -37.06
N GLN A 57 32.62 -39.68 -37.07
CA GLN A 57 33.26 -39.16 -38.29
C GLN A 57 34.41 -40.04 -38.75
N VAL A 58 35.21 -40.53 -37.81
CA VAL A 58 36.35 -41.40 -38.12
C VAL A 58 35.89 -42.83 -38.47
N LEU A 59 34.79 -43.31 -37.90
CA LEU A 59 34.15 -44.58 -38.27
C LEU A 59 33.63 -44.58 -39.71
N ASN A 60 33.01 -43.48 -40.14
CA ASN A 60 32.56 -43.34 -41.53
C ASN A 60 33.75 -43.35 -42.52
N GLY A 61 34.85 -42.67 -42.16
CA GLY A 61 36.10 -42.74 -42.92
C GLY A 61 36.65 -44.17 -43.03
N ALA A 62 36.67 -44.90 -41.91
CA ALA A 62 37.12 -46.29 -41.89
C ALA A 62 36.22 -47.22 -42.75
N GLN A 63 34.90 -47.06 -42.70
CA GLN A 63 33.96 -47.83 -43.51
C GLN A 63 34.16 -47.62 -45.02
N LEU A 64 34.42 -46.37 -45.42
CA LEU A 64 34.72 -46.03 -46.81
C LEU A 64 36.01 -46.70 -47.29
N SER A 65 37.08 -46.64 -46.49
CA SER A 65 38.34 -47.32 -46.82
C SER A 65 38.18 -48.84 -46.87
N ILE A 66 37.43 -49.46 -45.95
CA ILE A 66 37.13 -50.91 -45.99
C ILE A 66 36.42 -51.29 -47.30
N THR A 67 35.44 -50.48 -47.72
CA THR A 67 34.69 -50.72 -48.95
C THR A 67 35.59 -50.61 -50.19
N ARG A 68 36.46 -49.59 -50.24
CA ARG A 68 37.43 -49.42 -51.33
C ARG A 68 38.44 -50.56 -51.38
N LEU A 69 38.94 -50.99 -50.22
CA LEU A 69 39.85 -52.13 -50.11
C LEU A 69 39.23 -53.43 -50.61
N SER A 70 37.94 -53.67 -50.34
CA SER A 70 37.22 -54.84 -50.86
C SER A 70 37.20 -54.85 -52.40
N ASN A 71 36.91 -53.70 -53.01
CA ASN A 71 36.91 -53.56 -54.48
C ASN A 71 38.32 -53.73 -55.07
N LEU A 72 39.31 -53.04 -54.50
CA LEU A 72 40.70 -53.13 -54.94
C LEU A 72 41.26 -54.55 -54.80
N ALA A 73 40.92 -55.27 -53.72
CA ALA A 73 41.34 -56.65 -53.52
C ALA A 73 40.81 -57.58 -54.62
N ASN A 74 39.56 -57.38 -55.03
CA ASN A 74 38.97 -58.13 -56.13
C ASN A 74 39.62 -57.78 -57.47
N GLU A 75 39.96 -56.51 -57.71
CA GLU A 75 40.68 -56.09 -58.92
C GLU A 75 42.11 -56.64 -58.98
N VAL A 76 42.84 -56.63 -57.86
CA VAL A 76 44.20 -57.19 -57.77
C VAL A 76 44.19 -58.70 -58.04
N ALA A 77 43.22 -59.42 -57.48
CA ALA A 77 43.11 -60.87 -57.67
C ALA A 77 42.82 -61.27 -59.12
N ASN A 78 42.15 -60.41 -59.88
CA ASN A 78 41.72 -60.66 -61.26
C ASN A 78 42.59 -59.97 -62.31
N SER A 79 43.55 -59.12 -61.92
CA SER A 79 44.42 -58.40 -62.85
C SER A 79 45.42 -59.35 -63.53
N THR A 80 45.45 -59.29 -64.86
CA THR A 80 46.39 -60.06 -65.69
C THR A 80 47.63 -59.27 -66.13
N SER A 81 47.64 -57.94 -65.92
CA SER A 81 48.70 -57.03 -66.38
C SER A 81 49.68 -56.64 -65.26
N PRO A 82 51.01 -56.85 -65.43
CA PRO A 82 52.01 -56.50 -64.42
C PRO A 82 52.11 -55.01 -64.08
N ALA A 83 51.80 -54.13 -65.03
CA ALA A 83 51.82 -52.69 -64.81
C ALA A 83 50.56 -52.23 -64.05
N TYR A 84 49.40 -52.81 -64.39
CA TYR A 84 48.13 -52.51 -63.72
C TYR A 84 48.12 -53.03 -62.28
N SER A 85 48.63 -54.25 -62.05
CA SER A 85 48.79 -54.80 -60.69
C SER A 85 49.70 -53.94 -59.80
N ARG A 86 50.73 -53.27 -60.36
CA ARG A 86 51.57 -52.34 -59.61
C ARG A 86 50.83 -51.08 -59.18
N ILE A 87 49.98 -50.52 -60.06
CA ILE A 87 49.16 -49.33 -59.76
C ILE A 87 48.13 -49.66 -58.69
N LEU A 88 47.40 -50.76 -58.86
CA LEU A 88 46.41 -51.23 -57.87
C LEU A 88 47.03 -51.44 -56.49
N MET A 89 48.26 -51.94 -56.43
CA MET A 89 48.97 -52.14 -55.17
C MET A 89 49.40 -50.85 -54.48
N SER A 90 49.69 -49.80 -55.25
CA SER A 90 49.88 -48.46 -54.66
C SER A 90 48.57 -47.97 -54.02
N GLN A 91 47.44 -48.16 -54.70
CA GLN A 91 46.14 -47.75 -54.17
C GLN A 91 45.73 -48.56 -52.93
N VAL A 92 45.99 -49.87 -52.92
CA VAL A 92 45.80 -50.71 -51.73
C VAL A 92 46.64 -50.20 -50.56
N ARG A 93 47.90 -49.80 -50.81
CA ARG A 93 48.77 -49.22 -49.77
C ARG A 93 48.19 -47.94 -49.18
N ASP A 94 47.75 -47.03 -50.05
CA ASP A 94 47.23 -45.72 -49.63
C ASP A 94 45.95 -45.90 -48.78
N GLU A 95 45.02 -46.75 -49.22
CA GLU A 95 43.78 -47.04 -48.49
C GLU A 95 44.01 -47.77 -47.16
N ILE A 96 44.99 -48.68 -47.11
CA ILE A 96 45.40 -49.32 -45.85
C ILE A 96 45.97 -48.28 -44.87
N SER A 97 46.81 -47.36 -45.35
CA SER A 97 47.39 -46.31 -44.51
C SER A 97 46.33 -45.34 -44.00
N GLU A 98 45.36 -44.99 -44.84
CA GLU A 98 44.21 -44.15 -44.45
C GLU A 98 43.33 -44.85 -43.40
N LEU A 99 43.07 -46.15 -43.56
CA LEU A 99 42.37 -46.96 -42.56
C LEU A 99 43.14 -47.01 -41.23
N GLN A 100 44.46 -47.22 -41.26
CA GLN A 100 45.29 -47.21 -40.05
C GLN A 100 45.27 -45.86 -39.35
N ASN A 101 45.45 -44.77 -40.08
CA ASN A 101 45.44 -43.41 -39.52
C ASN A 101 44.07 -43.05 -38.93
N SER A 102 42.98 -43.52 -39.55
CA SER A 102 41.62 -43.36 -39.03
C SER A 102 41.47 -44.15 -37.72
N LEU A 103 41.85 -45.42 -37.70
CA LEU A 103 41.73 -46.24 -36.49
C LEU A 103 42.64 -45.76 -35.34
N LEU A 104 43.85 -45.26 -35.62
CA LEU A 104 44.78 -44.72 -34.60
C LEU A 104 44.22 -43.49 -33.87
N LYS A 105 43.42 -42.67 -34.55
CA LYS A 105 42.77 -41.49 -33.95
C LYS A 105 41.64 -41.86 -32.98
N LEU A 106 41.11 -43.07 -33.08
CA LEU A 106 39.97 -43.54 -32.29
C LEU A 106 40.35 -44.19 -30.97
N THR A 107 41.56 -44.74 -30.86
CA THR A 107 41.94 -45.49 -29.66
C THR A 107 43.43 -45.36 -29.36
N ASP A 108 43.75 -44.86 -28.17
CA ASP A 108 45.13 -44.65 -27.71
C ASP A 108 45.87 -45.96 -27.35
N ARG A 109 45.20 -47.13 -27.49
CA ARG A 109 45.72 -48.52 -27.47
C ARG A 109 44.54 -49.49 -27.51
N ASN A 110 44.23 -50.05 -28.68
CA ASN A 110 43.33 -51.21 -28.78
C ASN A 110 44.09 -52.36 -29.44
N GLU A 111 44.13 -53.52 -28.77
CA GLU A 111 44.78 -54.74 -29.25
C GLU A 111 44.31 -55.14 -30.65
N GLN A 112 43.07 -54.79 -31.00
CA GLN A 112 42.49 -55.04 -32.32
C GLN A 112 43.21 -54.28 -33.45
N ILE A 113 43.64 -53.03 -33.22
CA ILE A 113 44.36 -52.21 -34.22
C ILE A 113 45.78 -52.76 -34.46
N THR A 114 46.43 -53.24 -33.41
CA THR A 114 47.74 -53.91 -33.50
C THR A 114 47.64 -55.17 -34.36
N ARG A 115 46.61 -56.00 -34.16
CA ARG A 115 46.38 -57.21 -34.98
C ARG A 115 46.09 -56.89 -36.45
N LEU A 116 45.34 -55.82 -36.73
CA LEU A 116 45.11 -55.38 -38.11
C LEU A 116 46.43 -54.96 -38.80
N THR A 117 47.29 -54.26 -38.07
CA THR A 117 48.62 -53.86 -38.54
C THR A 117 49.51 -55.07 -38.84
N GLU A 118 49.47 -56.11 -38.01
CA GLU A 118 50.21 -57.37 -38.24
C GLU A 118 49.73 -58.16 -39.46
N ILE A 119 48.41 -58.19 -39.71
CA ILE A 119 47.84 -58.88 -40.89
C ILE A 119 48.22 -58.12 -42.17
N VAL A 120 48.13 -56.78 -42.14
CA VAL A 120 48.52 -55.91 -43.24
C VAL A 120 50.00 -56.07 -43.61
N ALA A 121 50.90 -56.14 -42.63
CA ALA A 121 52.33 -56.33 -42.85
C ALA A 121 52.67 -57.64 -43.60
N LYS A 122 51.77 -58.63 -43.59
CA LYS A 122 51.91 -59.90 -44.31
C LYS A 122 51.40 -59.85 -45.76
N VAL A 123 50.53 -58.90 -46.10
CA VAL A 123 49.96 -58.76 -47.46
C VAL A 123 51.00 -58.20 -48.44
N GLU A 124 51.78 -57.21 -48.01
CA GLU A 124 52.76 -56.51 -48.86
C GLU A 124 53.84 -57.43 -49.48
N PRO A 125 54.55 -58.29 -48.71
CA PRO A 125 55.53 -59.21 -49.29
C PRO A 125 54.90 -60.25 -50.21
N SER A 126 53.66 -60.69 -49.91
CA SER A 126 52.94 -61.69 -50.69
C SER A 126 52.53 -61.16 -52.08
N VAL A 127 52.01 -59.94 -52.16
CA VAL A 127 51.67 -59.36 -53.48
C VAL A 127 52.91 -58.92 -54.27
N THR A 128 53.96 -58.45 -53.60
CA THR A 128 55.24 -58.16 -54.26
C THR A 128 55.79 -59.43 -54.92
N SER A 129 55.76 -60.56 -54.20
CA SER A 129 56.17 -61.86 -54.73
C SER A 129 55.30 -62.29 -55.92
N MET A 130 53.98 -62.07 -55.86
CA MET A 130 53.05 -62.36 -56.97
C MET A 130 53.40 -61.55 -58.22
N SER A 131 53.70 -60.26 -58.06
CA SER A 131 54.06 -59.37 -59.16
C SER A 131 55.39 -59.80 -59.83
N MET A 132 56.34 -60.28 -59.03
CA MET A 132 57.62 -60.79 -59.51
C MET A 132 57.46 -62.12 -60.24
N SER A 133 56.73 -63.09 -59.68
CA SER A 133 56.43 -64.37 -60.35
C SER A 133 55.62 -64.16 -61.64
N LYS A 134 54.72 -63.18 -61.69
CA LYS A 134 53.99 -62.83 -62.92
C LYS A 134 54.90 -62.21 -63.99
N ALA A 135 55.82 -61.33 -63.61
CA ALA A 135 56.80 -60.79 -64.56
C ALA A 135 57.72 -61.88 -65.13
N MET A 136 58.14 -62.84 -64.29
CA MET A 136 58.90 -64.02 -64.74
C MET A 136 58.07 -64.90 -65.67
N LEU A 137 56.79 -65.12 -65.36
CA LEU A 137 55.87 -65.87 -66.23
C LEU A 137 55.76 -65.24 -67.62
N ASP A 138 55.55 -63.92 -67.71
CA ASP A 138 55.43 -63.21 -68.98
C ASP A 138 56.74 -63.28 -69.78
N GLN A 139 57.89 -63.22 -69.10
CA GLN A 139 59.20 -63.39 -69.73
C GLN A 139 59.38 -64.81 -70.30
N VAL A 140 58.97 -65.83 -69.56
CA VAL A 140 59.04 -67.23 -70.00
C VAL A 140 58.06 -67.50 -71.14
N GLU A 141 56.85 -66.92 -71.10
CA GLU A 141 55.87 -67.03 -72.20
C GLU A 141 56.41 -66.41 -73.50
N ALA A 142 57.03 -65.23 -73.42
CA ALA A 142 57.67 -64.60 -74.57
C ALA A 142 58.84 -65.46 -75.13
N ALA A 143 59.70 -65.97 -74.24
CA ALA A 143 60.81 -66.83 -74.62
C ALA A 143 60.33 -68.17 -75.23
N LEU A 144 59.26 -68.76 -74.68
CA LEU A 144 58.65 -69.98 -75.20
C LEU A 144 58.09 -69.75 -76.61
N GLN A 145 57.35 -68.66 -76.82
CA GLN A 145 56.81 -68.33 -78.14
C GLN A 145 57.93 -68.13 -79.17
N GLU A 146 59.01 -67.44 -78.79
CA GLU A 146 60.19 -67.28 -79.64
C GLU A 146 60.85 -68.63 -79.97
N GLN A 147 61.07 -69.48 -78.97
CA GLN A 147 61.72 -70.78 -79.18
C GLN A 147 60.88 -71.76 -79.98
N VAL A 148 59.56 -71.82 -79.75
CA VAL A 148 58.65 -72.62 -80.59
C VAL A 148 58.68 -72.12 -82.03
N THR A 149 58.69 -70.80 -82.24
CA THR A 149 58.81 -70.22 -83.60
C THR A 149 60.15 -70.59 -84.25
N ARG A 150 61.26 -70.57 -83.49
CA ARG A 150 62.58 -71.00 -83.99
C ARG A 150 62.57 -72.50 -84.33
N ALA A 151 61.99 -73.34 -83.47
CA ALA A 151 61.85 -74.77 -83.71
C ALA A 151 61.02 -75.06 -84.97
N LEU A 152 59.86 -74.42 -85.14
CA LEU A 152 59.02 -74.53 -86.33
C LEU A 152 59.78 -74.14 -87.61
N ARG A 153 60.52 -73.02 -87.60
CA ARG A 153 61.35 -72.61 -88.75
C ARG A 153 62.44 -73.63 -89.06
N GLN A 154 63.09 -74.17 -88.03
CA GLN A 154 64.13 -75.18 -88.20
C GLN A 154 63.54 -76.48 -88.78
N VAL A 155 62.38 -76.94 -88.29
CA VAL A 155 61.68 -78.11 -88.82
C VAL A 155 61.33 -77.91 -90.30
N VAL A 156 60.75 -76.76 -90.67
CA VAL A 156 60.44 -76.43 -92.07
C VAL A 156 61.68 -76.39 -92.95
N GLN A 157 62.79 -75.82 -92.45
CA GLN A 157 64.05 -75.76 -93.20
C GLN A 157 64.65 -77.17 -93.40
N THR A 158 64.63 -78.01 -92.38
CA THR A 158 65.14 -79.37 -92.47
C THR A 158 64.24 -80.26 -93.34
N HIS A 159 62.92 -80.05 -93.31
CA HIS A 159 61.95 -80.74 -94.18
C HIS A 159 62.26 -80.49 -95.66
N LYS A 160 62.63 -79.26 -96.06
CA LYS A 160 63.03 -78.96 -97.46
C LYS A 160 64.27 -79.71 -97.95
N GLY A 161 65.10 -80.21 -97.03
CA GLY A 161 66.32 -80.96 -97.33
C GLY A 161 66.19 -82.47 -97.17
N ALA A 162 65.07 -82.97 -96.63
CA ALA A 162 64.82 -84.39 -96.47
C ALA A 162 64.60 -85.06 -97.83
N ARG A 163 65.03 -86.33 -97.95
CA ARG A 163 64.86 -87.16 -99.16
C ARG A 163 64.33 -88.56 -98.85
N GLN A 164 64.06 -88.83 -97.57
CA GLN A 164 63.59 -90.12 -97.07
C GLN A 164 62.17 -89.93 -96.55
N ALA A 165 61.22 -90.71 -97.07
CA ALA A 165 59.81 -90.64 -96.71
C ALA A 165 59.57 -90.78 -95.20
N ALA A 166 60.31 -91.68 -94.53
CA ALA A 166 60.20 -91.89 -93.08
C ALA A 166 60.69 -90.68 -92.25
N VAL A 167 61.57 -89.83 -92.80
CA VAL A 167 62.03 -88.61 -92.12
C VAL A 167 61.06 -87.46 -92.37
N GLU A 168 60.46 -87.39 -93.57
CA GLU A 168 59.42 -86.40 -93.91
C GLU A 168 58.18 -86.59 -93.03
N GLU A 169 57.70 -87.82 -92.87
CA GLU A 169 56.56 -88.15 -92.00
C GLU A 169 56.78 -87.72 -90.54
N THR A 170 57.93 -88.05 -89.95
CA THR A 170 58.29 -87.60 -88.60
C THR A 170 58.41 -86.08 -88.49
N LEU A 171 58.88 -85.39 -89.53
CA LEU A 171 58.99 -83.92 -89.53
C LEU A 171 57.64 -83.24 -89.69
N ASP A 172 56.71 -83.80 -90.48
CA ASP A 172 55.32 -83.34 -90.60
C ASP A 172 54.57 -83.46 -89.28
N GLU A 173 54.73 -84.59 -88.58
CA GLU A 173 54.16 -84.80 -87.24
C GLU A 173 54.75 -83.81 -86.21
N LEU A 174 56.07 -83.57 -86.23
CA LEU A 174 56.69 -82.55 -85.38
C LEU A 174 56.17 -81.14 -85.68
N LEU A 175 55.92 -80.80 -86.94
CA LEU A 175 55.41 -79.49 -87.35
C LEU A 175 53.95 -79.30 -86.88
N LEU A 176 53.12 -80.33 -87.04
CA LEU A 176 51.74 -80.34 -86.58
C LEU A 176 51.66 -80.17 -85.05
N GLU A 177 52.42 -80.95 -84.30
CA GLU A 177 52.43 -80.92 -82.83
C GLU A 177 53.01 -79.61 -82.27
N LEU A 178 54.07 -79.06 -82.87
CA LEU A 178 54.60 -77.74 -82.48
C LEU A 178 53.60 -76.61 -82.76
N ASN A 179 52.81 -76.72 -83.82
CA ASN A 179 51.75 -75.75 -84.12
C ASN A 179 50.58 -75.89 -83.13
N HIS A 180 50.20 -77.13 -82.78
CA HIS A 180 49.20 -77.39 -81.74
C HIS A 180 49.62 -76.87 -80.37
N LEU A 181 50.91 -76.96 -80.02
CA LEU A 181 51.45 -76.47 -78.76
C LEU A 181 51.20 -74.96 -78.54
N LEU A 182 51.24 -74.16 -79.60
CA LEU A 182 50.94 -72.72 -79.54
C LEU A 182 49.45 -72.43 -79.29
N SER A 183 48.57 -73.36 -79.66
CA SER A 183 47.12 -73.22 -79.54
C SER A 183 46.51 -73.91 -78.30
N ALA A 184 47.27 -74.81 -77.65
CA ALA A 184 46.80 -75.63 -76.54
C ALA A 184 46.57 -74.79 -75.27
N LYS A 185 45.33 -74.78 -74.78
CA LYS A 185 44.91 -73.99 -73.61
C LYS A 185 44.99 -74.77 -72.30
N HIS A 186 44.88 -76.10 -72.37
CA HIS A 186 44.82 -76.95 -71.18
C HIS A 186 46.15 -77.69 -70.93
N LEU A 187 46.51 -77.84 -69.65
CA LEU A 187 47.74 -78.51 -69.24
C LEU A 187 47.79 -79.99 -69.69
N TYR A 188 46.64 -80.66 -69.71
CA TYR A 188 46.54 -82.03 -70.20
C TYR A 188 46.89 -82.15 -71.68
N GLU A 189 46.34 -81.27 -72.52
CA GLU A 189 46.65 -81.19 -73.96
C GLU A 189 48.14 -80.89 -74.18
N GLN A 190 48.69 -79.94 -73.43
CA GLN A 190 50.11 -79.59 -73.52
C GLN A 190 51.03 -80.75 -73.14
N ASN A 191 50.69 -81.49 -72.08
CA ASN A 191 51.48 -82.66 -71.67
C ASN A 191 51.38 -83.80 -72.71
N GLN A 192 50.22 -84.00 -73.34
CA GLN A 192 50.08 -84.95 -74.44
C GLN A 192 50.94 -84.55 -75.64
N ILE A 193 50.87 -83.28 -76.07
CA ILE A 193 51.68 -82.75 -77.17
C ILE A 193 53.18 -82.92 -76.87
N VAL A 194 53.62 -82.59 -75.65
CA VAL A 194 55.02 -82.77 -75.23
C VAL A 194 55.43 -84.24 -75.25
N PHE A 195 54.55 -85.15 -74.85
CA PHE A 195 54.81 -86.60 -74.92
C PHE A 195 55.00 -87.05 -76.38
N THR A 196 54.10 -86.68 -77.27
CA THR A 196 54.20 -86.96 -78.71
C THR A 196 55.48 -86.38 -79.31
N LEU A 197 55.79 -85.11 -79.02
CA LEU A 197 57.02 -84.45 -79.49
C LEU A 197 58.30 -85.18 -79.03
N LYS A 198 58.33 -85.71 -77.80
CA LYS A 198 59.46 -86.50 -77.30
C LYS A 198 59.58 -87.86 -78.00
N GLU A 199 58.45 -88.51 -78.28
CA GLU A 199 58.42 -89.76 -79.03
C GLU A 199 58.97 -89.55 -80.44
N GLN A 200 58.48 -88.53 -81.15
CA GLN A 200 58.93 -88.19 -82.49
C GLN A 200 60.41 -87.81 -82.53
N LEU A 201 60.89 -87.05 -81.54
CA LEU A 201 62.31 -86.72 -81.42
C LEU A 201 63.18 -87.98 -81.20
N THR A 202 62.66 -88.97 -80.47
CA THR A 202 63.34 -90.25 -80.23
C THR A 202 63.39 -91.11 -81.50
N GLN A 203 62.29 -91.16 -82.26
CA GLN A 203 62.25 -91.82 -83.57
C GLN A 203 63.21 -91.16 -84.56
N LEU A 204 63.24 -89.82 -84.59
CA LEU A 204 64.15 -89.04 -85.44
C LEU A 204 65.63 -89.29 -85.12
N ASN A 205 65.99 -89.51 -83.86
CA ASN A 205 67.36 -89.89 -83.48
C ASN A 205 67.79 -91.25 -84.06
N ARG A 206 66.86 -92.19 -84.20
CA ARG A 206 67.13 -93.52 -84.76
C ARG A 206 67.27 -93.49 -86.28
N ILE A 207 66.45 -92.69 -86.97
CA ILE A 207 66.37 -92.68 -88.43
C ILE A 207 67.33 -91.64 -89.04
N ALA A 208 67.49 -90.47 -88.41
CA ALA A 208 68.30 -89.36 -88.91
C ALA A 208 69.03 -88.60 -87.78
N PRO A 209 70.12 -89.16 -87.22
CA PRO A 209 70.82 -88.58 -86.07
C PRO A 209 71.39 -87.17 -86.32
N MET A 210 71.77 -86.86 -87.56
CA MET A 210 72.24 -85.51 -87.94
C MET A 210 71.13 -84.46 -87.90
N ILE A 211 69.90 -84.83 -88.27
CA ILE A 211 68.72 -83.95 -88.19
C ILE A 211 68.28 -83.80 -86.74
N HIS A 212 68.29 -84.90 -85.98
CA HIS A 212 68.07 -84.87 -84.53
C HIS A 212 69.05 -83.92 -83.83
N ALA A 213 70.35 -83.92 -84.19
CA ALA A 213 71.33 -83.02 -83.61
C ALA A 213 71.04 -81.53 -83.84
N GLN A 214 70.30 -81.17 -84.90
CA GLN A 214 69.89 -79.80 -85.19
C GLN A 214 68.62 -79.38 -84.43
N LEU A 215 67.68 -80.31 -84.23
CA LEU A 215 66.36 -80.03 -83.63
C LEU A 215 66.33 -80.27 -82.11
N SER A 216 67.06 -81.26 -81.62
CA SER A 216 67.09 -81.65 -80.21
C SER A 216 67.50 -80.50 -79.27
N PRO A 217 68.48 -79.63 -79.60
CA PRO A 217 68.78 -78.48 -78.75
C PRO A 217 67.64 -77.48 -78.63
N LEU A 218 66.84 -77.26 -79.69
CA LEU A 218 65.73 -76.30 -79.65
C LEU A 218 64.57 -76.80 -78.77
N LEU A 219 64.40 -78.11 -78.65
CA LEU A 219 63.30 -78.72 -77.89
C LEU A 219 63.71 -79.11 -76.47
N SER A 220 64.88 -79.74 -76.31
CA SER A 220 65.29 -80.46 -75.09
C SER A 220 66.47 -79.83 -74.33
N SER A 221 67.12 -78.77 -74.85
CA SER A 221 68.21 -78.11 -74.12
C SER A 221 67.71 -77.28 -72.94
N PRO A 222 68.59 -76.84 -72.03
CA PRO A 222 68.27 -75.77 -71.08
C PRO A 222 67.87 -74.52 -71.88
N LYS A 223 66.69 -73.95 -71.63
CA LYS A 223 65.99 -72.94 -72.46
C LYS A 223 65.39 -73.43 -73.78
N GLY A 224 65.30 -74.74 -73.99
CA GLY A 224 64.50 -75.36 -75.05
C GLY A 224 63.00 -75.32 -74.74
N VAL A 225 62.18 -75.70 -75.71
CA VAL A 225 60.70 -75.67 -75.60
C VAL A 225 60.20 -76.43 -74.36
N PHE A 226 60.74 -77.62 -74.05
CA PHE A 226 60.28 -78.42 -72.90
C PHE A 226 60.62 -77.80 -71.54
N ASP A 227 61.80 -77.20 -71.42
CA ASP A 227 62.26 -76.52 -70.19
C ASP A 227 61.44 -75.24 -69.94
N LEU A 228 61.23 -74.45 -70.99
CA LEU A 228 60.40 -73.23 -70.91
C LEU A 228 58.93 -73.55 -70.61
N LEU A 229 58.37 -74.65 -71.11
CA LEU A 229 57.03 -75.10 -70.74
C LEU A 229 56.94 -75.47 -69.25
N ALA A 230 57.94 -76.17 -68.72
CA ALA A 230 57.99 -76.53 -67.30
C ALA A 230 58.11 -75.29 -66.40
N GLN A 231 59.00 -74.35 -66.75
CA GLN A 231 59.15 -73.06 -66.06
C GLN A 231 57.87 -72.22 -66.11
N ARG A 232 57.17 -72.21 -67.26
CA ARG A 232 55.88 -71.52 -67.40
C ARG A 232 54.85 -72.09 -66.43
N GLU A 233 54.75 -73.42 -66.34
CA GLU A 233 53.80 -74.06 -65.43
C GLU A 233 54.13 -73.79 -63.97
N GLN A 234 55.42 -73.83 -63.60
CA GLN A 234 55.87 -73.49 -62.25
C GLN A 234 55.46 -72.06 -61.86
N HIS A 235 55.82 -71.06 -62.67
CA HIS A 235 55.49 -69.67 -62.37
C HIS A 235 53.98 -69.39 -62.43
N ARG A 236 53.24 -70.06 -63.32
CA ARG A 236 51.78 -69.98 -63.35
C ARG A 236 51.16 -70.49 -62.05
N SER A 237 51.62 -71.64 -61.55
CA SER A 237 51.17 -72.20 -60.27
C SER A 237 51.49 -71.28 -59.10
N GLU A 238 52.70 -70.70 -59.06
CA GLU A 238 53.09 -69.70 -58.05
C GLU A 238 52.18 -68.47 -58.07
N VAL A 239 51.90 -67.90 -59.25
CA VAL A 239 51.00 -66.74 -59.39
C VAL A 239 49.59 -67.05 -58.91
N VAL A 240 49.03 -68.21 -59.26
CA VAL A 240 47.69 -68.63 -58.81
C VAL A 240 47.65 -68.86 -57.30
N GLY A 241 48.69 -69.50 -56.74
CA GLY A 241 48.82 -69.72 -55.30
C GLY A 241 48.90 -68.41 -54.53
N LEU A 242 49.76 -67.49 -54.97
CA LEU A 242 49.91 -66.17 -54.35
C LEU A 242 48.65 -65.31 -54.52
N SER A 243 47.96 -65.37 -55.67
CA SER A 243 46.66 -64.70 -55.85
C SER A 243 45.62 -65.19 -54.85
N THR A 244 45.53 -66.51 -54.65
CA THR A 244 44.63 -67.11 -53.67
C THR A 244 44.98 -66.68 -52.24
N GLN A 245 46.27 -66.71 -51.89
CA GLN A 245 46.76 -66.26 -50.60
C GLN A 245 46.45 -64.77 -50.35
N ASN A 246 46.65 -63.91 -51.36
CA ASN A 246 46.34 -62.49 -51.29
C ASN A 246 44.83 -62.25 -51.13
N LYS A 247 43.98 -63.01 -51.83
CA LYS A 247 42.52 -62.94 -51.66
C LYS A 247 42.07 -63.30 -50.25
N ILE A 248 42.67 -64.34 -49.65
CA ILE A 248 42.38 -64.73 -48.26
C ILE A 248 42.86 -63.67 -47.28
N LEU A 249 44.09 -63.17 -47.43
CA LEU A 249 44.66 -62.16 -46.52
C LEU A 249 43.87 -60.85 -46.59
N LEU A 250 43.56 -60.35 -47.79
CA LEU A 250 42.78 -59.12 -47.98
C LEU A 250 41.34 -59.30 -47.50
N GLY A 251 40.72 -60.45 -47.74
CA GLY A 251 39.41 -60.79 -47.17
C GLY A 251 39.40 -60.74 -45.64
N ASN A 252 40.43 -61.30 -45.00
CA ASN A 252 40.59 -61.22 -43.55
C ASN A 252 40.75 -59.78 -43.04
N VAL A 253 41.46 -58.91 -43.76
CA VAL A 253 41.59 -57.49 -43.42
C VAL A 253 40.23 -56.78 -43.49
N VAL A 254 39.47 -57.02 -44.56
CA VAL A 254 38.12 -56.44 -44.76
C VAL A 254 37.16 -56.93 -43.66
N ASP A 255 37.10 -58.24 -43.42
CA ASP A 255 36.21 -58.84 -42.41
C ASP A 255 36.57 -58.37 -41.00
N PHE A 256 37.87 -58.25 -40.71
CA PHE A 256 38.32 -57.75 -39.41
C PHE A 256 37.99 -56.27 -39.24
N GLY A 257 38.25 -55.43 -40.26
CA GLY A 257 37.88 -54.02 -40.25
C GLY A 257 36.37 -53.84 -40.03
N HIS A 258 35.55 -54.66 -40.68
CA HIS A 258 34.09 -54.64 -40.52
C HIS A 258 33.66 -55.05 -39.10
N ARG A 259 34.29 -56.06 -38.48
CA ARG A 259 34.01 -56.42 -37.08
C ARG A 259 34.34 -55.29 -36.11
N VAL A 260 35.51 -54.66 -36.26
CA VAL A 260 35.90 -53.51 -35.41
C VAL A 260 34.93 -52.35 -35.57
N TYR A 261 34.48 -52.08 -36.80
CA TYR A 261 33.45 -51.08 -37.07
C TYR A 261 32.14 -51.40 -36.32
N MET A 262 31.64 -52.64 -36.44
CA MET A 262 30.38 -53.07 -35.80
C MET A 262 30.45 -53.02 -34.27
N ASP A 263 31.55 -53.47 -33.66
CA ASP A 263 31.74 -53.40 -32.20
C ASP A 263 31.71 -51.95 -31.71
N MET A 264 32.33 -51.03 -32.47
CA MET A 264 32.38 -49.62 -32.11
C MET A 264 31.04 -48.92 -32.32
N GLU A 265 30.33 -49.19 -33.41
CA GLU A 265 28.97 -48.70 -33.66
C GLU A 265 28.02 -49.13 -32.53
N ALA A 266 28.10 -50.39 -32.11
CA ALA A 266 27.32 -50.92 -30.99
C ALA A 266 27.65 -50.19 -29.66
N ASN A 267 28.92 -49.92 -29.39
CA ASN A 267 29.34 -49.17 -28.19
C ASN A 267 28.79 -47.74 -28.17
N VAL A 268 28.82 -47.04 -29.31
CA VAL A 268 28.25 -45.68 -29.44
C VAL A 268 26.73 -45.71 -29.29
N ALA A 269 26.06 -46.70 -29.90
CA ALA A 269 24.61 -46.87 -29.75
C ALA A 269 24.20 -47.13 -28.29
N GLN A 270 24.93 -47.99 -27.58
CA GLN A 270 24.69 -48.29 -26.16
C GLN A 270 24.87 -47.06 -25.26
N GLN A 271 25.89 -46.25 -25.51
CA GLN A 271 26.13 -45.02 -24.75
C GLN A 271 25.05 -43.96 -25.01
N ALA A 272 24.56 -43.84 -26.25
CA ALA A 272 23.43 -42.97 -26.58
C ALA A 272 22.13 -43.40 -25.88
N GLU A 273 21.87 -44.72 -25.81
CA GLU A 273 20.74 -45.27 -25.05
C GLU A 273 20.87 -44.94 -23.55
N GLN A 274 22.06 -45.10 -22.98
CA GLN A 274 22.32 -44.76 -21.58
C GLN A 274 22.16 -43.25 -21.28
N LEU A 275 22.50 -42.36 -22.23
CA LEU A 275 22.21 -40.93 -22.10
C LEU A 275 20.69 -40.69 -22.08
N SER A 276 19.96 -41.33 -22.98
CA SER A 276 18.49 -41.23 -23.04
C SER A 276 17.85 -41.71 -21.72
N GLU A 277 18.31 -42.84 -21.17
CA GLU A 277 17.85 -43.33 -19.86
C GLU A 277 18.17 -42.36 -18.72
N ASN A 278 19.39 -41.81 -18.67
CA ASN A 278 19.76 -40.81 -17.67
C ASN A 278 18.93 -39.52 -17.78
N ALA A 279 18.63 -39.07 -19.01
CA ALA A 279 17.75 -37.93 -19.26
C ALA A 279 16.31 -38.22 -18.82
N GLN A 280 15.79 -39.41 -19.11
CA GLN A 280 14.46 -39.83 -18.67
C GLN A 280 14.38 -39.90 -17.14
N SER A 281 15.38 -40.49 -16.47
CA SER A 281 15.46 -40.53 -15.01
C SER A 281 15.49 -39.13 -14.38
N PHE A 282 16.14 -38.15 -15.02
CA PHE A 282 16.11 -36.76 -14.60
C PHE A 282 14.70 -36.15 -14.72
N ILE A 283 14.02 -36.37 -15.86
CA ILE A 283 12.65 -35.89 -16.07
C ILE A 283 11.69 -36.51 -15.03
N ASP A 284 11.78 -37.82 -14.79
CA ASP A 284 10.93 -38.51 -13.82
C ASP A 284 11.18 -37.99 -12.39
N GLY A 285 12.45 -37.74 -12.02
CA GLY A 285 12.82 -37.12 -10.75
C GLY A 285 12.25 -35.72 -10.58
N LEU A 286 12.27 -34.90 -11.64
CA LEU A 286 11.66 -33.57 -11.68
C LEU A 286 10.14 -33.63 -11.50
N VAL A 287 9.46 -34.51 -12.25
CA VAL A 287 8.01 -34.69 -12.18
C VAL A 287 7.59 -35.12 -10.77
N LEU A 288 8.30 -36.09 -10.17
CA LEU A 288 8.02 -36.54 -8.81
C LEU A 288 8.22 -35.41 -7.78
N ALA A 289 9.31 -34.65 -7.90
CA ALA A 289 9.59 -33.51 -7.03
C ALA A 289 8.48 -32.44 -7.10
N PHE A 290 8.03 -32.09 -8.30
CA PHE A 290 6.91 -31.17 -8.52
C PHE A 290 5.59 -31.72 -7.96
N ALA A 291 5.30 -33.01 -8.17
CA ALA A 291 4.09 -33.65 -7.65
C ALA A 291 4.06 -33.61 -6.11
N VAL A 292 5.17 -33.92 -5.45
CA VAL A 292 5.29 -33.84 -3.98
C VAL A 292 5.11 -32.39 -3.49
N GLN A 293 5.73 -31.40 -4.15
CA GLN A 293 5.53 -29.99 -3.81
C GLN A 293 4.08 -29.56 -3.96
N LEU A 294 3.42 -29.95 -5.06
CA LEU A 294 2.02 -29.63 -5.30
C LEU A 294 1.11 -30.26 -4.23
N LEU A 295 1.36 -31.52 -3.86
CA LEU A 295 0.62 -32.21 -2.78
C LEU A 295 0.79 -31.50 -1.44
N VAL A 296 2.02 -31.12 -1.08
CA VAL A 296 2.30 -30.41 0.17
C VAL A 296 1.64 -29.02 0.15
N ALA A 297 1.73 -28.29 -0.96
CA ALA A 297 1.09 -26.98 -1.12
C ALA A 297 -0.43 -27.07 -1.00
N LEU A 298 -1.06 -28.05 -1.66
CA LEU A 298 -2.50 -28.31 -1.55
C LEU A 298 -2.91 -28.73 -0.14
N SER A 299 -2.10 -29.55 0.53
CA SER A 299 -2.33 -29.95 1.92
C SER A 299 -2.25 -28.75 2.88
N LEU A 300 -1.24 -27.89 2.72
CA LEU A 300 -1.09 -26.64 3.48
C LEU A 300 -2.24 -25.67 3.21
N LEU A 301 -2.65 -25.51 1.96
CA LEU A 301 -3.79 -24.69 1.58
C LEU A 301 -5.08 -25.22 2.21
N GLY A 302 -5.30 -26.54 2.16
CA GLY A 302 -6.43 -27.21 2.80
C GLY A 302 -6.42 -27.06 4.32
N TYR A 303 -5.24 -27.15 4.95
CA TYR A 303 -5.06 -26.92 6.39
C TYR A 303 -5.40 -25.49 6.78
N LEU A 304 -4.82 -24.50 6.09
CA LEU A 304 -5.10 -23.08 6.30
C LEU A 304 -6.59 -22.78 6.06
N HIS A 305 -7.18 -23.32 5.01
CA HIS A 305 -8.61 -23.14 4.73
C HIS A 305 -9.48 -23.74 5.82
N ARG A 306 -9.26 -24.99 6.24
CA ARG A 306 -10.05 -25.62 7.31
C ARG A 306 -9.89 -24.91 8.65
N GLN A 307 -8.68 -24.51 9.01
CA GLN A 307 -8.40 -24.00 10.35
C GLN A 307 -8.72 -22.50 10.48
N LEU A 308 -8.41 -21.67 9.48
CA LEU A 308 -8.69 -20.23 9.53
C LEU A 308 -10.10 -19.91 9.04
N PHE A 309 -10.50 -20.44 7.88
CA PHE A 309 -11.71 -19.98 7.19
C PHE A 309 -12.98 -20.44 7.91
N ARG A 310 -13.04 -21.69 8.36
CA ARG A 310 -14.19 -22.17 9.17
C ARG A 310 -14.35 -21.38 10.46
N ARG A 311 -13.24 -21.02 11.13
CA ARG A 311 -13.28 -20.25 12.38
C ARG A 311 -13.67 -18.79 12.15
N LEU A 312 -13.18 -18.17 11.07
CA LEU A 312 -13.60 -16.83 10.65
C LEU A 312 -15.08 -16.79 10.24
N GLN A 313 -15.57 -17.82 9.56
CA GLN A 313 -16.96 -17.94 9.13
C GLN A 313 -17.90 -18.16 10.32
N ALA A 314 -17.49 -18.97 11.31
CA ALA A 314 -18.20 -19.13 12.57
C ALA A 314 -18.23 -17.80 13.38
N LEU A 315 -17.11 -17.07 13.45
CA LEU A 315 -17.05 -15.75 14.08
C LEU A 315 -17.99 -14.74 13.39
N LYS A 316 -18.00 -14.73 12.05
CA LYS A 316 -18.91 -13.89 11.26
C LYS A 316 -20.38 -14.23 11.57
N GLY A 317 -20.71 -15.51 11.70
CA GLY A 317 -22.05 -15.96 12.09
C GLY A 317 -22.47 -15.47 13.48
N LEU A 318 -21.54 -15.53 14.44
CA LEU A 318 -21.76 -15.07 15.82
C LEU A 318 -21.96 -13.56 15.93
N VAL A 319 -21.21 -12.76 15.14
CA VAL A 319 -21.34 -11.28 15.16
C VAL A 319 -22.55 -10.81 14.33
N GLY A 320 -22.98 -11.59 13.33
CA GLY A 320 -24.05 -11.20 12.41
C GLY A 320 -25.47 -11.47 12.89
N GLN A 321 -25.67 -12.34 13.89
CA GLN A 321 -27.00 -12.67 14.43
C GLN A 321 -27.20 -12.02 15.79
N LYS A 322 -28.33 -11.33 16.02
CA LYS A 322 -28.80 -10.87 17.35
C LYS A 322 -29.20 -12.08 18.21
N ARG A 323 -28.23 -12.93 18.55
CA ARG A 323 -28.41 -14.09 19.41
C ARG A 323 -27.45 -13.97 20.60
N THR A 324 -27.86 -14.46 21.75
CA THR A 324 -26.99 -14.59 22.93
C THR A 324 -25.91 -15.64 22.67
N ILE A 325 -24.65 -15.26 22.86
CA ILE A 325 -23.50 -16.16 22.71
C ILE A 325 -23.53 -17.17 23.87
N THR A 326 -23.76 -18.46 23.58
CA THR A 326 -23.85 -19.52 24.59
C THR A 326 -22.47 -20.07 24.94
N ASP A 327 -22.34 -20.76 26.08
CA ASP A 327 -21.06 -21.38 26.46
C ASP A 327 -20.64 -22.51 25.50
N GLU A 328 -21.59 -23.14 24.79
CA GLU A 328 -21.31 -24.07 23.69
C GLU A 328 -20.69 -23.37 22.47
N ASP A 329 -21.12 -22.15 22.15
CA ASP A 329 -20.50 -21.35 21.08
C ASP A 329 -19.06 -20.98 21.42
N VAL A 330 -18.80 -20.69 22.69
CA VAL A 330 -17.45 -20.40 23.18
C VAL A 330 -16.60 -21.68 23.16
N ALA A 331 -17.15 -22.84 23.50
CA ALA A 331 -16.45 -24.13 23.48
C ALA A 331 -16.00 -24.57 22.07
N PHE A 332 -16.68 -24.12 21.01
CA PHE A 332 -16.24 -24.31 19.62
C PHE A 332 -14.90 -23.60 19.32
N PHE A 333 -14.55 -22.57 20.09
CA PHE A 333 -13.28 -21.86 20.02
C PHE A 333 -12.40 -22.21 21.22
N ASP A 334 -11.35 -22.98 20.98
CA ASP A 334 -10.32 -23.35 21.95
C ASP A 334 -9.89 -22.17 22.86
N ALA A 335 -9.96 -22.33 24.18
CA ALA A 335 -9.73 -21.26 25.16
C ALA A 335 -8.27 -20.76 25.18
N GLN A 336 -7.32 -21.54 24.64
CA GLN A 336 -5.92 -21.16 24.50
C GLN A 336 -5.60 -20.41 23.19
N ASN A 337 -6.60 -20.25 22.30
CA ASN A 337 -6.43 -19.61 21.00
C ASN A 337 -6.99 -18.17 21.02
N GLU A 338 -6.40 -17.29 20.21
CA GLU A 338 -6.71 -15.85 20.20
C GLU A 338 -8.12 -15.52 19.70
N LEU A 339 -8.71 -16.38 18.87
CA LEU A 339 -10.12 -16.29 18.48
C LEU A 339 -11.05 -16.62 19.66
N GLY A 340 -10.68 -17.61 20.49
CA GLY A 340 -11.44 -17.94 21.70
C GLY A 340 -11.41 -16.80 22.73
N SER A 341 -10.27 -16.14 22.90
CA SER A 341 -10.18 -14.97 23.79
C SER A 341 -10.99 -13.77 23.30
N LEU A 342 -11.06 -13.56 21.97
CA LEU A 342 -11.90 -12.53 21.36
C LEU A 342 -13.39 -12.83 21.58
N VAL A 343 -13.82 -14.08 21.35
CA VAL A 343 -15.21 -14.51 21.54
C VAL A 343 -15.62 -14.36 23.02
N LYS A 344 -14.74 -14.73 23.96
CA LYS A 344 -15.00 -14.56 25.40
C LYS A 344 -15.13 -13.08 25.81
N LYS A 345 -14.32 -12.18 25.23
CA LYS A 345 -14.47 -10.72 25.43
C LYS A 345 -15.76 -10.19 24.82
N LEU A 346 -16.13 -10.66 23.62
CA LEU A 346 -17.42 -10.31 22.99
C LEU A 346 -18.61 -10.76 23.83
N GLN A 347 -18.58 -12.00 24.35
CA GLN A 347 -19.59 -12.51 25.28
C GLN A 347 -19.67 -11.63 26.54
N SER A 348 -18.53 -11.25 27.13
CA SER A 348 -18.49 -10.33 28.27
C SER A 348 -19.14 -8.98 27.94
N TYR A 349 -18.81 -8.37 26.80
CA TYR A 349 -19.42 -7.10 26.39
C TYR A 349 -20.91 -7.23 26.12
N MET A 350 -21.33 -8.28 25.43
CA MET A 350 -22.74 -8.58 25.20
C MET A 350 -23.49 -8.69 26.53
N ASN A 351 -22.98 -9.48 27.47
CA ASN A 351 -23.56 -9.61 28.81
C ASN A 351 -23.65 -8.28 29.54
N THR A 352 -22.58 -7.47 29.51
CA THR A 352 -22.60 -6.12 30.10
C THR A 352 -23.68 -5.24 29.46
N ILE A 353 -23.83 -5.26 28.14
CA ILE A 353 -24.87 -4.52 27.43
C ILE A 353 -26.26 -5.00 27.85
N THR A 354 -26.51 -6.30 27.93
CA THR A 354 -27.81 -6.83 28.38
C THR A 354 -28.10 -6.44 29.82
N THR A 355 -27.09 -6.49 30.71
CA THR A 355 -27.24 -6.04 32.10
C THR A 355 -27.55 -4.54 32.16
N GLN A 356 -26.86 -3.72 31.37
CA GLN A 356 -27.14 -2.28 31.28
C GLN A 356 -28.54 -2.00 30.75
N GLN A 357 -29.02 -2.74 29.76
CA GLN A 357 -30.39 -2.61 29.25
C GLN A 357 -31.43 -2.93 30.33
N ALA A 358 -31.25 -4.04 31.06
CA ALA A 358 -32.12 -4.40 32.19
C ALA A 358 -32.06 -3.35 33.32
N GLN A 359 -30.87 -2.80 33.59
CA GLN A 359 -30.68 -1.71 34.55
C GLN A 359 -31.43 -0.44 34.10
N ILE A 360 -31.31 -0.04 32.83
CA ILE A 360 -32.03 1.11 32.26
C ILE A 360 -33.54 0.90 32.37
N GLU A 361 -34.05 -0.29 32.08
CA GLU A 361 -35.47 -0.61 32.19
C GLU A 361 -35.95 -0.52 33.65
N THR A 362 -35.17 -1.04 34.59
CA THR A 362 -35.45 -0.94 36.03
C THR A 362 -35.41 0.52 36.52
N THR A 363 -34.40 1.29 36.12
CA THR A 363 -34.27 2.72 36.46
C THR A 363 -35.39 3.54 35.83
N SER A 364 -35.82 3.21 34.60
CA SER A 364 -36.98 3.85 33.96
C SER A 364 -38.27 3.60 34.75
N GLN A 365 -38.49 2.37 35.24
CA GLN A 365 -39.64 2.06 36.11
C GLN A 365 -39.56 2.81 37.46
N GLN A 366 -38.37 2.93 38.04
CA GLN A 366 -38.14 3.71 39.25
C GLN A 366 -38.42 5.21 39.03
N LEU A 367 -37.92 5.80 37.93
CA LEU A 367 -38.20 7.19 37.55
C LEU A 367 -39.70 7.43 37.34
N GLN A 368 -40.40 6.53 36.64
CA GLN A 368 -41.85 6.61 36.49
C GLN A 368 -42.57 6.61 37.86
N THR A 369 -42.10 5.82 38.81
CA THR A 369 -42.65 5.77 40.18
C THR A 369 -42.35 7.06 40.95
N ILE A 370 -41.14 7.60 40.84
CA ILE A 370 -40.74 8.87 41.48
C ILE A 370 -41.56 10.04 40.94
N ILE A 371 -41.71 10.14 39.62
CA ILE A 371 -42.50 11.19 38.98
C ILE A 371 -43.96 11.07 39.41
N LYS A 372 -44.51 9.84 39.46
CA LYS A 372 -45.90 9.59 39.90
C LYS A 372 -46.17 10.03 41.34
N HIS A 373 -45.21 9.85 42.25
CA HIS A 373 -45.35 10.23 43.67
C HIS A 373 -44.71 11.58 44.01
N SER A 374 -44.26 12.34 43.02
CA SER A 374 -43.68 13.67 43.23
C SER A 374 -44.77 14.71 43.48
N HIS A 375 -44.46 15.70 44.33
CA HIS A 375 -45.29 16.89 44.54
C HIS A 375 -45.23 17.90 43.37
N MET A 376 -44.44 17.59 42.33
CA MET A 376 -44.36 18.41 41.13
C MET A 376 -45.70 18.43 40.40
N LYS A 377 -46.22 19.64 40.15
CA LYS A 377 -47.45 19.88 39.40
C LYS A 377 -47.08 20.03 37.92
N ILE A 378 -47.02 18.90 37.19
CA ILE A 378 -46.53 18.87 35.81
C ILE A 378 -47.46 18.12 34.85
N ALA A 379 -47.47 18.57 33.60
CA ALA A 379 -48.16 17.96 32.48
C ALA A 379 -47.22 17.82 31.28
N VAL A 380 -47.35 16.74 30.52
CA VAL A 380 -46.64 16.54 29.24
C VAL A 380 -47.65 16.53 28.12
N LEU A 381 -47.46 17.40 27.12
CA LEU A 381 -48.31 17.51 25.94
C LEU A 381 -47.54 17.17 24.67
N ILE A 382 -48.20 16.45 23.75
CA ILE A 382 -47.72 16.23 22.38
C ILE A 382 -48.83 16.72 21.46
N ASP A 383 -48.54 17.67 20.57
CA ASP A 383 -49.51 18.28 19.64
C ASP A 383 -50.81 18.76 20.34
N GLY A 384 -50.68 19.32 21.54
CA GLY A 384 -51.82 19.80 22.35
C GLY A 384 -52.63 18.70 23.07
N GLN A 385 -52.25 17.43 22.92
CA GLN A 385 -52.86 16.30 23.62
C GLN A 385 -52.08 15.94 24.88
N LEU A 386 -52.78 15.76 26.01
CA LEU A 386 -52.17 15.46 27.30
C LEU A 386 -51.74 13.98 27.35
N GLN A 387 -50.43 13.73 27.35
CA GLN A 387 -49.86 12.39 27.42
C GLN A 387 -49.59 11.94 28.86
N TYR A 388 -49.26 12.89 29.72
CA TYR A 388 -49.00 12.63 31.13
C TYR A 388 -49.45 13.81 31.98
N CYS A 389 -49.98 13.51 33.16
CA CYS A 389 -50.37 14.50 34.17
C CYS A 389 -50.08 13.92 35.55
N SER A 390 -49.30 14.65 36.36
CA SER A 390 -48.94 14.22 37.71
C SER A 390 -50.15 14.24 38.65
N ASP A 391 -50.14 13.38 39.66
CA ASP A 391 -51.26 13.32 40.61
C ASP A 391 -51.38 14.61 41.45
N ALA A 392 -50.26 15.30 41.71
CA ALA A 392 -50.25 16.62 42.35
C ALA A 392 -50.92 17.72 41.49
N LEU A 393 -50.77 17.67 40.16
CA LEU A 393 -51.47 18.60 39.26
C LEU A 393 -52.97 18.28 39.18
N LYS A 394 -53.33 16.99 39.16
CA LYS A 394 -54.75 16.57 39.20
C LYS A 394 -55.44 17.00 40.49
N GLN A 395 -54.75 16.95 41.62
CA GLN A 395 -55.29 17.40 42.91
C GLN A 395 -55.56 18.91 42.93
N LEU A 396 -54.78 19.70 42.21
CA LEU A 396 -54.97 21.15 42.10
C LEU A 396 -56.29 21.48 41.36
N PHE A 397 -56.64 20.68 40.36
CA PHE A 397 -57.87 20.81 39.58
C PHE A 397 -58.86 19.67 39.86
N ALA A 398 -59.00 19.24 41.13
CA ALA A 398 -59.70 18.02 41.54
C ALA A 398 -61.16 17.89 41.05
N ASN A 399 -61.78 18.98 40.58
CA ASN A 399 -63.15 19.02 40.07
C ASN A 399 -63.27 18.74 38.56
N ARG A 400 -62.18 18.47 37.83
CA ARG A 400 -62.19 18.24 36.37
C ARG A 400 -61.36 17.03 35.96
N ALA A 401 -61.84 16.29 34.95
CA ALA A 401 -61.06 15.23 34.32
C ALA A 401 -60.09 15.84 33.30
N LEU A 402 -58.82 16.00 33.68
CA LEU A 402 -57.80 16.54 32.80
C LEU A 402 -57.41 15.52 31.71
N THR A 403 -57.94 15.67 30.51
CA THR A 403 -57.70 14.74 29.37
C THR A 403 -57.13 15.42 28.13
N SER A 404 -57.33 16.74 27.98
CA SER A 404 -56.80 17.54 26.87
C SER A 404 -56.46 18.95 27.34
N LEU A 405 -55.75 19.74 26.52
CA LEU A 405 -55.47 21.14 26.85
C LEU A 405 -56.75 21.94 27.18
N GLU A 406 -57.88 21.62 26.54
CA GLU A 406 -59.18 22.29 26.72
C GLU A 406 -59.88 21.95 28.05
N SER A 407 -59.33 21.02 28.83
CA SER A 407 -59.90 20.62 30.12
C SER A 407 -59.44 21.48 31.31
N PHE A 408 -58.44 22.34 31.11
CA PHE A 408 -58.00 23.34 32.08
C PHE A 408 -58.99 24.53 32.12
N PRO A 409 -59.01 25.34 33.21
CA PRO A 409 -59.78 26.59 33.25
C PRO A 409 -59.43 27.53 32.10
N ASP A 410 -60.39 28.29 31.58
CA ASP A 410 -60.20 29.13 30.39
C ASP A 410 -59.01 30.09 30.54
N ASP A 411 -58.81 30.65 31.74
CA ASP A 411 -57.68 31.53 32.06
C ASP A 411 -56.33 30.80 31.98
N VAL A 412 -56.28 29.55 32.46
CA VAL A 412 -55.10 28.68 32.41
C VAL A 412 -54.83 28.22 30.97
N VAL A 413 -55.88 27.90 30.20
CA VAL A 413 -55.76 27.52 28.78
C VAL A 413 -55.20 28.67 27.96
N ASN A 414 -55.68 29.90 28.18
CA ASN A 414 -55.20 31.08 27.48
C ASN A 414 -53.73 31.37 27.82
N HIS A 415 -53.33 31.21 29.08
CA HIS A 415 -51.92 31.35 29.48
C HIS A 415 -51.04 30.25 28.90
N ILE A 416 -51.46 28.98 28.96
CA ILE A 416 -50.70 27.87 28.35
C ILE A 416 -50.60 28.10 26.83
N LYS A 417 -51.66 28.55 26.16
CA LYS A 417 -51.61 28.88 24.71
C LYS A 417 -50.65 30.03 24.42
N ALA A 418 -50.65 31.10 25.22
CA ALA A 418 -49.72 32.21 25.06
C ALA A 418 -48.25 31.77 25.22
N VAL A 419 -47.98 30.91 26.22
CA VAL A 419 -46.67 30.29 26.44
C VAL A 419 -46.30 29.31 25.31
N LEU A 420 -47.27 28.60 24.74
CA LEU A 420 -47.06 27.69 23.60
C LEU A 420 -46.78 28.43 22.27
N GLU A 421 -47.40 29.59 22.06
CA GLU A 421 -47.32 30.39 20.82
C GLU A 421 -46.12 31.36 20.79
N ASN A 422 -45.28 31.37 21.83
CA ASN A 422 -44.05 32.16 21.91
C ASN A 422 -44.27 33.67 21.72
N GLN A 423 -45.45 34.18 22.12
CA GLN A 423 -45.68 35.61 22.25
C GLN A 423 -45.03 36.10 23.54
N ALA A 424 -43.72 36.36 23.47
CA ALA A 424 -42.90 36.88 24.57
C ALA A 424 -43.23 38.34 24.96
N ASN A 425 -44.52 38.70 25.02
CA ASN A 425 -44.99 40.03 25.38
C ASN A 425 -46.27 40.05 26.22
N THR A 426 -46.68 38.92 26.79
CA THR A 426 -47.55 38.94 27.98
C THR A 426 -46.64 38.96 29.19
N GLU A 427 -46.68 40.07 29.91
CA GLU A 427 -45.97 40.40 31.15
C GLU A 427 -45.51 39.17 31.94
N GLU A 428 -44.23 39.12 32.32
CA GLU A 428 -43.75 38.26 33.40
C GLU A 428 -44.69 38.44 34.60
N GLY A 429 -45.60 37.50 34.77
CA GLY A 429 -46.73 37.68 35.65
C GLY A 429 -47.23 36.32 36.04
N ALA A 430 -46.95 35.95 37.29
CA ALA A 430 -47.77 34.95 37.95
C ALA A 430 -49.24 35.30 37.69
N PHE A 431 -50.08 34.33 37.37
CA PHE A 431 -51.50 34.57 37.20
C PHE A 431 -52.24 34.16 38.48
N TRP A 432 -53.30 34.88 38.80
CA TRP A 432 -54.14 34.58 39.95
C TRP A 432 -55.22 33.59 39.53
N ASP A 433 -55.22 32.41 40.14
CA ASP A 433 -56.35 31.49 40.00
C ASP A 433 -57.41 31.79 41.06
N VAL A 434 -58.63 32.09 40.60
CA VAL A 434 -59.76 32.44 41.47
C VAL A 434 -60.25 31.22 42.24
N GLU A 435 -60.17 30.02 41.66
CA GLU A 435 -60.63 28.78 42.30
C GLU A 435 -59.68 28.33 43.42
N SER A 436 -58.38 28.34 43.18
CA SER A 436 -57.38 27.94 44.19
C SER A 436 -56.98 29.05 45.16
N GLN A 437 -57.32 30.32 44.88
CA GLN A 437 -56.87 31.50 45.64
C GLN A 437 -55.34 31.56 45.78
N SER A 438 -54.62 31.23 44.70
CA SER A 438 -53.15 31.25 44.66
C SER A 438 -52.64 31.94 43.40
N TRP A 439 -51.43 32.50 43.50
CA TRP A 439 -50.65 32.90 42.33
C TRP A 439 -49.88 31.71 41.79
N TYR A 440 -49.99 31.45 40.50
CA TYR A 440 -49.25 30.42 39.81
C TYR A 440 -48.35 30.99 38.73
N ASP A 441 -47.16 30.42 38.62
CA ASP A 441 -46.25 30.62 37.50
C ASP A 441 -46.27 29.36 36.63
N ILE A 442 -46.48 29.54 35.32
CA ILE A 442 -46.50 28.44 34.35
C ILE A 442 -45.31 28.58 33.43
N THR A 443 -44.48 27.54 33.43
CA THR A 443 -43.33 27.44 32.54
C THR A 443 -43.48 26.29 31.56
N ARG A 444 -42.86 26.45 30.40
CA ARG A 444 -42.80 25.44 29.34
C ARG A 444 -41.34 25.10 29.05
N ASP A 445 -41.04 23.81 29.08
CA ASP A 445 -39.79 23.25 28.57
C ASP A 445 -40.09 22.23 27.46
N THR A 446 -39.26 22.21 26.42
CA THR A 446 -39.34 21.16 25.39
C THR A 446 -38.49 19.97 25.82
N ILE A 447 -39.12 18.81 25.97
CA ILE A 447 -38.47 17.54 26.32
C ILE A 447 -38.63 16.52 25.20
N ILE A 448 -37.84 15.45 25.27
CA ILE A 448 -38.04 14.27 24.43
C ILE A 448 -38.78 13.24 25.28
N TRP A 449 -40.07 13.03 24.98
CA TRP A 449 -40.91 12.03 25.64
C TRP A 449 -41.22 10.90 24.66
N GLN A 450 -40.90 9.65 25.03
CA GLN A 450 -41.08 8.47 24.17
C GLN A 450 -40.51 8.65 22.74
N ASN A 451 -39.35 9.31 22.64
CA ASN A 451 -38.64 9.57 21.38
C ASN A 451 -39.36 10.54 20.41
N GLN A 452 -40.27 11.37 20.94
CA GLN A 452 -40.93 12.47 20.23
C GLN A 452 -40.71 13.78 21.00
N HIS A 453 -40.72 14.92 20.30
CA HIS A 453 -40.71 16.22 20.95
C HIS A 453 -42.04 16.43 21.68
N ALA A 454 -41.98 16.82 22.94
CA ALA A 454 -43.13 17.06 23.80
C ALA A 454 -42.92 18.32 24.63
N ASP A 455 -44.01 18.99 24.98
CA ASP A 455 -44.03 20.15 25.84
C ASP A 455 -44.28 19.72 27.28
N LEU A 456 -43.30 19.96 28.16
CA LEU A 456 -43.43 19.84 29.60
C LEU A 456 -43.94 21.19 30.15
N ILE A 457 -45.12 21.17 30.75
CA ILE A 457 -45.71 22.32 31.43
C ILE A 457 -45.58 22.11 32.94
N SER A 458 -44.96 23.05 33.64
CA SER A 458 -44.86 23.05 35.10
C SER A 458 -45.62 24.22 35.73
N PHE A 459 -46.26 23.94 36.85
CA PHE A 459 -46.99 24.92 37.67
C PHE A 459 -46.26 25.12 39.00
N ALA A 460 -45.79 26.34 39.25
CA ALA A 460 -45.21 26.74 40.54
C ALA A 460 -46.17 27.65 41.29
N ASP A 461 -46.41 27.38 42.57
CA ASP A 461 -47.17 28.31 43.43
C ASP A 461 -46.22 29.39 43.94
N VAL A 462 -46.47 30.64 43.56
CA VAL A 462 -45.61 31.80 43.85
C VAL A 462 -46.31 32.84 44.74
N THR A 463 -47.38 32.43 45.42
CA THR A 463 -48.20 33.30 46.27
C THR A 463 -47.37 34.02 47.35
N GLU A 464 -46.51 33.30 48.05
CA GLU A 464 -45.65 33.85 49.13
C GLU A 464 -44.62 34.86 48.58
N GLN A 465 -44.08 34.59 47.40
CA GLN A 465 -43.08 35.45 46.75
C GLN A 465 -43.68 36.79 46.31
N ILE A 466 -44.89 36.76 45.72
CA ILE A 466 -45.61 37.98 45.31
C ILE A 466 -45.97 38.84 46.53
N GLN A 467 -46.40 38.22 47.64
CA GLN A 467 -46.71 38.94 48.88
C GLN A 467 -45.48 39.63 49.49
N ALA A 468 -44.33 38.94 49.57
CA ALA A 468 -43.09 39.51 50.10
C ALA A 468 -42.57 40.71 49.28
N GLN A 469 -42.73 40.65 47.95
CA GLN A 469 -42.31 41.75 47.06
C GLN A 469 -43.14 43.01 47.25
N GLN A 470 -44.44 42.87 47.51
CA GLN A 470 -45.34 44.01 47.77
C GLN A 470 -44.99 44.70 49.09
N GLU A 471 -44.65 43.92 50.13
CA GLU A 471 -44.25 44.46 51.44
C GLU A 471 -42.92 45.23 51.37
N PHE A 472 -41.94 44.71 50.61
CA PHE A 472 -40.65 45.39 50.40
C PHE A 472 -40.81 46.76 49.71
N LYS A 473 -41.64 46.84 48.66
CA LYS A 473 -41.90 48.11 47.95
C LYS A 473 -42.52 49.16 48.85
N ARG A 474 -43.40 48.77 49.77
CA ARG A 474 -44.05 49.69 50.72
C ARG A 474 -43.03 50.30 51.69
N THR A 475 -42.15 49.48 52.27
CA THR A 475 -41.12 49.93 53.22
C THR A 475 -40.12 50.88 52.59
N LEU A 476 -39.75 50.67 51.32
CA LEU A 476 -38.81 51.55 50.60
C LEU A 476 -39.36 52.98 50.41
N SER A 477 -40.65 53.10 50.06
CA SER A 477 -41.31 54.40 49.85
C SER A 477 -41.47 55.22 51.14
N GLU A 478 -41.51 54.58 52.31
CA GLU A 478 -41.63 55.28 53.60
C GLU A 478 -40.29 55.89 54.03
N VAL A 479 -39.16 55.28 53.66
CA VAL A 479 -37.79 55.75 54.00
C VAL A 479 -37.34 56.95 53.15
N GLU A 480 -37.83 57.08 51.90
CA GLU A 480 -37.39 58.15 50.98
C GLU A 480 -37.98 59.53 51.31
N ASN A 481 -39.10 59.60 52.04
CA ASN A 481 -39.78 60.86 52.37
C ASN A 481 -39.17 61.62 53.57
N GLU A 482 -38.39 60.99 54.45
CA GLU A 482 -37.82 61.63 55.64
C GLU A 482 -36.54 62.45 55.37
N ALA A 483 -36.02 62.49 54.13
CA ALA A 483 -34.69 63.03 53.81
C ALA A 483 -34.65 64.41 53.12
N GLN A 484 -35.76 65.16 53.05
CA GLN A 484 -35.89 66.35 52.17
C GLN A 484 -35.69 67.73 52.84
N ILE A 485 -35.75 67.82 54.18
CA ILE A 485 -35.76 69.09 54.94
C ILE A 485 -34.45 69.24 55.73
N ASP A 486 -33.95 70.48 55.88
CA ASP A 486 -32.85 70.79 56.80
C ASP A 486 -33.36 70.81 58.25
N PRO A 487 -32.82 69.95 59.13
CA PRO A 487 -33.36 69.76 60.48
C PRO A 487 -33.18 70.98 61.40
N LEU A 488 -32.28 71.92 61.08
CA LEU A 488 -32.06 73.11 61.90
C LEU A 488 -33.07 74.21 61.55
N THR A 489 -33.25 74.48 60.27
CA THR A 489 -33.98 75.66 59.76
C THR A 489 -35.41 75.36 59.31
N GLY A 490 -35.73 74.09 59.02
CA GLY A 490 -37.03 73.70 58.48
C GLY A 490 -37.21 74.03 56.99
N LEU A 491 -36.19 74.59 56.34
CA LEU A 491 -36.16 74.83 54.90
C LEU A 491 -35.82 73.55 54.13
N LEU A 492 -35.99 73.56 52.81
CA LEU A 492 -35.47 72.47 51.99
C LEU A 492 -33.94 72.39 52.13
N ASN A 493 -33.40 71.17 52.20
CA ASN A 493 -31.96 71.00 52.23
C ASN A 493 -31.35 71.10 50.81
N ARG A 494 -30.03 71.33 50.74
CA ARG A 494 -29.30 71.41 49.47
C ARG A 494 -29.52 70.19 48.57
N LYS A 495 -29.57 68.98 49.14
CA LYS A 495 -29.78 67.75 48.37
C LYS A 495 -31.12 67.79 47.64
N THR A 496 -32.18 68.28 48.29
CA THR A 496 -33.48 68.48 47.66
C THR A 496 -33.36 69.44 46.49
N PHE A 497 -32.76 70.62 46.67
CA PHE A 497 -32.56 71.58 45.57
C PHE A 497 -31.77 71.01 44.39
N ASP A 498 -30.69 70.29 44.66
CA ASP A 498 -29.88 69.65 43.61
C ASP A 498 -30.73 68.62 42.83
N THR A 499 -31.57 67.85 43.52
CA THR A 499 -32.42 66.83 42.88
C THR A 499 -33.66 67.39 42.19
N THR A 500 -34.27 68.46 42.70
CA THR A 500 -35.57 68.96 42.21
C THR A 500 -35.44 70.15 41.27
N VAL A 501 -34.39 70.97 41.41
CA VAL A 501 -34.23 72.20 40.62
C VAL A 501 -33.01 72.12 39.71
N MET A 502 -31.84 71.66 40.19
CA MET A 502 -30.65 71.56 39.31
C MET A 502 -30.76 70.43 38.27
N ASN A 503 -31.42 69.33 38.60
CA ASN A 503 -31.59 68.17 37.72
C ASN A 503 -32.90 68.18 36.91
N ALA A 504 -33.73 69.21 37.04
CA ALA A 504 -34.92 69.38 36.20
C ALA A 504 -34.52 69.56 34.73
N SER A 505 -35.23 68.89 33.82
CA SER A 505 -34.90 68.91 32.39
C SER A 505 -35.20 70.29 31.77
N HIS A 506 -34.41 70.73 30.78
CA HIS A 506 -34.60 72.04 30.12
C HIS A 506 -36.01 72.21 29.52
N GLU A 507 -36.71 71.11 29.20
CA GLU A 507 -38.07 71.14 28.65
C GLU A 507 -39.16 71.42 29.72
N GLU A 508 -38.85 71.25 31.01
CA GLU A 508 -39.78 71.50 32.13
C GLU A 508 -39.68 72.96 32.67
N MET A 509 -38.59 73.68 32.38
CA MET A 509 -38.38 75.08 32.78
C MET A 509 -38.75 76.08 31.66
N LEU A 510 -40.02 76.11 31.25
CA LEU A 510 -40.51 77.01 30.20
C LEU A 510 -40.78 78.47 30.66
N SER A 511 -40.42 78.84 31.90
CA SER A 511 -40.64 80.17 32.48
C SER A 511 -39.36 80.77 33.08
N HIS A 512 -39.20 82.09 32.99
CA HIS A 512 -38.03 82.82 33.51
C HIS A 512 -37.98 82.70 35.03
N PHE A 513 -36.86 82.25 35.61
CA PHE A 513 -36.70 82.15 37.06
C PHE A 513 -35.68 83.14 37.62
N ALA A 514 -35.77 83.39 38.92
CA ALA A 514 -34.81 84.17 39.69
C ALA A 514 -34.16 83.32 40.79
N ILE A 515 -32.89 83.58 41.06
CA ILE A 515 -32.16 83.05 42.21
C ILE A 515 -31.74 84.23 43.09
N LEU A 516 -32.16 84.17 44.35
CA LEU A 516 -31.75 85.09 45.40
C LEU A 516 -30.86 84.31 46.36
N LEU A 517 -29.59 84.69 46.45
CA LEU A 517 -28.63 84.07 47.35
C LEU A 517 -28.33 85.03 48.51
N PHE A 518 -28.62 84.57 49.72
CA PHE A 518 -28.44 85.29 50.97
C PHE A 518 -27.28 84.71 51.76
N ASP A 519 -26.55 85.59 52.41
CA ASP A 519 -25.52 85.20 53.38
C ASP A 519 -25.52 86.18 54.55
N VAL A 520 -25.39 85.61 55.76
CA VAL A 520 -25.40 86.37 57.01
C VAL A 520 -24.07 87.09 57.20
N ASP A 521 -24.13 88.42 57.21
CA ASP A 521 -22.94 89.25 57.27
C ASP A 521 -22.16 89.05 58.58
N PHE A 522 -20.87 88.77 58.46
CA PHE A 522 -19.97 88.55 59.61
C PHE A 522 -20.42 87.42 60.54
N PHE A 523 -21.12 86.39 60.02
CA PHE A 523 -21.67 85.29 60.83
C PHE A 523 -20.60 84.52 61.60
N LYS A 524 -19.40 84.37 61.03
CA LYS A 524 -18.27 83.77 61.75
C LYS A 524 -17.91 84.58 62.98
N GLU A 525 -17.76 85.90 62.86
CA GLU A 525 -17.47 86.79 63.98
C GLU A 525 -18.63 86.84 64.99
N TYR A 526 -19.87 86.72 64.53
CA TYR A 526 -21.05 86.57 65.39
C TYR A 526 -20.94 85.29 66.25
N ASN A 527 -20.62 84.15 65.62
CA ASN A 527 -20.41 82.88 66.30
C ASN A 527 -19.22 82.89 67.25
N ASP A 528 -18.11 83.48 66.84
CA ASP A 528 -16.89 83.56 67.64
C ASP A 528 -17.11 84.39 68.92
N GLN A 529 -18.03 85.36 68.89
CA GLN A 529 -18.35 86.22 70.05
C GLN A 529 -19.50 85.69 70.92
N LEU A 530 -20.54 85.14 70.31
CA LEU A 530 -21.80 84.79 71.00
C LEU A 530 -22.05 83.28 71.11
N GLY A 531 -21.21 82.47 70.46
CA GLY A 531 -21.29 81.01 70.44
C GLY A 531 -22.23 80.46 69.37
N HIS A 532 -21.93 79.24 68.90
CA HIS A 532 -22.67 78.55 67.83
C HIS A 532 -24.17 78.39 68.12
N LEU A 533 -24.59 78.19 69.38
CA LEU A 533 -26.01 78.08 69.71
C LEU A 533 -26.78 79.37 69.36
N GLN A 534 -26.14 80.53 69.52
CA GLN A 534 -26.77 81.80 69.17
C GLN A 534 -26.72 82.04 67.68
N GLY A 535 -25.69 81.54 66.99
CA GLY A 535 -25.67 81.46 65.52
C GLY A 535 -26.81 80.61 64.98
N ASP A 536 -27.05 79.42 65.54
CA ASP A 536 -28.15 78.53 65.15
C ASP A 536 -29.52 79.20 65.34
N ASN A 537 -29.71 79.92 66.44
CA ASN A 537 -30.94 80.69 66.68
C ASN A 537 -31.12 81.81 65.66
N VAL A 538 -30.03 82.49 65.29
CA VAL A 538 -30.05 83.49 64.22
C VAL A 538 -30.37 82.86 62.87
N LEU A 539 -29.77 81.72 62.53
CA LEU A 539 -30.06 81.02 61.27
C LEU A 539 -31.52 80.56 61.20
N LYS A 540 -32.09 80.08 62.30
CA LYS A 540 -33.53 79.78 62.39
C LYS A 540 -34.40 81.00 62.15
N MET A 541 -34.04 82.13 62.75
CA MET A 541 -34.76 83.38 62.58
C MET A 541 -34.67 83.87 61.13
N VAL A 542 -33.46 83.92 60.56
CA VAL A 542 -33.21 84.31 59.17
C VAL A 542 -33.97 83.40 58.21
N ALA A 543 -33.92 82.08 58.42
CA ALA A 543 -34.67 81.11 57.64
C ALA A 543 -36.18 81.33 57.73
N ALA A 544 -36.72 81.59 58.92
CA ALA A 544 -38.14 81.86 59.10
C ALA A 544 -38.58 83.16 58.39
N VAL A 545 -37.75 84.20 58.41
CA VAL A 545 -38.01 85.46 57.68
C VAL A 545 -37.97 85.25 56.18
N ILE A 546 -36.97 84.50 55.68
CA ILE A 546 -36.88 84.14 54.26
C ILE A 546 -38.10 83.31 53.83
N GLN A 547 -38.47 82.28 54.59
CA GLN A 547 -39.60 81.42 54.28
C GLN A 547 -40.92 82.19 54.24
N ARG A 548 -41.16 83.08 55.22
CA ARG A 548 -42.38 83.89 55.28
C ARG A 548 -42.53 84.85 54.10
N ASN A 549 -41.41 85.37 53.60
CA ASN A 549 -41.37 86.29 52.47
C ASN A 549 -41.24 85.58 51.10
N THR A 550 -41.08 84.25 51.10
CA THR A 550 -41.06 83.44 49.87
C THR A 550 -42.51 83.10 49.47
N PRO A 551 -42.92 83.36 48.21
CA PRO A 551 -44.26 83.01 47.73
C PRO A 551 -44.46 81.49 47.65
N SER A 552 -45.71 81.03 47.59
CA SER A 552 -46.05 79.59 47.56
C SER A 552 -45.49 78.84 46.36
N GLU A 553 -45.25 79.54 45.24
CA GLU A 553 -44.62 78.98 44.05
C GLU A 553 -43.09 78.93 44.16
N GLY A 554 -42.50 79.66 45.12
CA GLY A 554 -41.07 79.71 45.37
C GLY A 554 -40.60 78.63 46.36
N ALA A 555 -39.29 78.39 46.36
CA ALA A 555 -38.65 77.44 47.26
C ALA A 555 -37.54 78.12 48.07
N ALA A 556 -37.68 78.10 49.40
CA ALA A 556 -36.65 78.54 50.34
C ALA A 556 -35.80 77.35 50.78
N ILE A 557 -34.48 77.48 50.62
CA ILE A 557 -33.51 76.39 50.75
C ILE A 557 -32.35 76.85 51.62
N ARG A 558 -31.89 75.98 52.52
CA ARG A 558 -30.59 76.15 53.16
C ARG A 558 -29.51 75.49 52.30
N TYR A 559 -28.71 76.31 51.61
CA TYR A 559 -27.72 75.83 50.66
C TYR A 559 -26.40 75.46 51.34
N GLY A 560 -25.97 76.27 52.31
CA GLY A 560 -24.71 76.12 53.03
C GLY A 560 -24.84 76.46 54.51
N GLY A 561 -23.71 76.54 55.22
CA GLY A 561 -23.69 76.79 56.67
C GLY A 561 -24.51 78.01 57.08
N GLU A 562 -24.19 79.16 56.48
CA GLU A 562 -24.85 80.46 56.65
C GLU A 562 -25.49 81.00 55.35
N GLU A 563 -25.48 80.19 54.29
CA GLU A 563 -25.96 80.54 52.95
C GLU A 563 -27.38 80.01 52.75
N LEU A 564 -28.31 80.90 52.42
CA LEU A 564 -29.70 80.58 52.15
C LEU A 564 -30.05 81.01 50.74
N LEU A 565 -30.83 80.19 50.05
CA LEU A 565 -31.24 80.43 48.67
C LEU A 565 -32.75 80.48 48.59
N VAL A 566 -33.26 81.41 47.79
CA VAL A 566 -34.64 81.40 47.32
C VAL A 566 -34.64 81.22 45.81
N TYR A 567 -35.34 80.18 45.36
CA TYR A 567 -35.64 79.94 43.96
C TYR A 567 -37.06 80.44 43.67
N LEU A 568 -37.20 81.32 42.68
CA LEU A 568 -38.49 81.90 42.29
C LEU A 568 -38.78 81.58 40.81
N PRO A 569 -39.68 80.64 40.52
CA PRO A 569 -40.11 80.41 39.13
C PRO A 569 -41.01 81.56 38.64
N ASP A 570 -40.99 81.79 37.32
CA ASP A 570 -41.85 82.75 36.61
C ASP A 570 -41.94 84.16 37.25
N THR A 571 -40.81 84.70 37.70
CA THR A 571 -40.76 85.95 38.46
C THR A 571 -40.10 87.06 37.65
N GLN A 572 -40.65 88.28 37.72
CA GLN A 572 -40.06 89.46 37.06
C GLN A 572 -38.96 90.09 37.92
N VAL A 573 -37.97 90.74 37.29
CA VAL A 573 -36.81 91.37 37.96
C VAL A 573 -37.24 92.28 39.10
N LYS A 574 -38.25 93.13 38.89
CA LYS A 574 -38.76 94.05 39.91
C LYS A 574 -39.27 93.28 41.14
N THR A 575 -40.08 92.25 40.93
CA THR A 575 -40.63 91.42 42.00
C THR A 575 -39.55 90.67 42.77
N ALA A 576 -38.56 90.11 42.05
CA ALA A 576 -37.41 89.44 42.68
C ALA A 576 -36.60 90.41 43.56
N LEU A 577 -36.37 91.64 43.08
CA LEU A 577 -35.72 92.68 43.87
C LEU A 577 -36.55 93.14 45.06
N ASP A 578 -37.85 93.35 44.88
CA ASP A 578 -38.77 93.76 45.96
C ASP A 578 -38.78 92.69 47.08
N ILE A 579 -38.81 91.39 46.73
CA ILE A 579 -38.71 90.28 47.68
C ILE A 579 -37.34 90.28 48.38
N ALA A 580 -36.25 90.42 47.63
CA ALA A 580 -34.90 90.47 48.19
C ALA A 580 -34.74 91.64 49.18
N GLN A 581 -35.17 92.84 48.80
CA GLN A 581 -35.12 94.03 49.65
C GLN A 581 -35.95 93.86 50.91
N THR A 582 -37.19 93.38 50.76
CA THR A 582 -38.07 93.10 51.90
C THR A 582 -37.42 92.12 52.88
N ILE A 583 -36.79 91.05 52.39
CA ILE A 583 -36.10 90.08 53.25
C ILE A 583 -34.91 90.72 53.98
N VAL A 584 -34.05 91.47 53.28
CA VAL A 584 -32.89 92.14 53.91
C VAL A 584 -33.36 93.14 54.97
N GLU A 585 -34.37 93.94 54.67
CA GLU A 585 -34.96 94.93 55.59
C GLU A 585 -35.65 94.28 56.80
N ASP A 586 -36.46 93.24 56.57
CA ASP A 586 -37.15 92.49 57.62
C ASP A 586 -36.14 91.88 58.61
N ILE A 587 -35.05 91.30 58.10
CA ILE A 587 -33.98 90.72 58.93
C ILE A 587 -33.29 91.81 59.73
N PHE A 588 -32.95 92.93 59.10
CA PHE A 588 -32.28 94.04 59.78
C PHE A 588 -33.17 94.67 60.86
N SER A 589 -34.48 94.77 60.62
CA SER A 589 -35.49 95.27 61.56
C SER A 589 -35.78 94.35 62.75
N GLN A 590 -35.21 93.14 62.79
CA GLN A 590 -35.28 92.30 63.99
C GLN A 590 -34.41 92.86 65.13
N ASP A 591 -33.60 93.90 64.88
CA ASP A 591 -32.75 94.60 65.86
C ASP A 591 -31.87 93.64 66.68
N VAL A 592 -31.46 92.51 66.09
CA VAL A 592 -30.60 91.51 66.75
C VAL A 592 -29.20 92.09 66.90
N PRO A 593 -28.66 92.27 68.12
CA PRO A 593 -27.36 92.90 68.31
C PRO A 593 -26.22 92.07 67.68
N HIS A 594 -25.39 92.71 66.85
CA HIS A 594 -24.19 92.12 66.29
C HIS A 594 -22.97 93.00 66.61
N PRO A 595 -22.22 92.69 67.69
CA PRO A 595 -21.16 93.59 68.18
C PRO A 595 -19.98 93.76 67.21
N ALA A 596 -19.69 92.75 66.38
CA ALA A 596 -18.64 92.81 65.35
C ALA A 596 -19.07 93.48 64.04
N SER A 597 -20.38 93.74 63.83
CA SER A 597 -20.87 94.39 62.62
C SER A 597 -20.75 95.91 62.71
N PRO A 598 -20.29 96.60 61.65
CA PRO A 598 -20.29 98.06 61.59
C PRO A 598 -21.72 98.65 61.65
N HIS A 599 -22.74 97.86 61.33
CA HIS A 599 -24.16 98.24 61.38
C HIS A 599 -24.81 98.05 62.76
N ARG A 600 -24.06 97.53 63.76
CA ARG A 600 -24.49 97.21 65.14
C ARG A 600 -25.54 96.11 65.28
N TYR A 601 -26.28 95.82 64.22
CA TYR A 601 -27.29 94.77 64.16
C TYR A 601 -26.93 93.70 63.14
N LEU A 602 -27.55 92.54 63.27
CA LEU A 602 -27.46 91.46 62.30
C LEU A 602 -27.98 91.93 60.95
N SER A 603 -27.20 91.72 59.90
CA SER A 603 -27.61 91.99 58.53
C SER A 603 -27.34 90.79 57.65
N VAL A 604 -27.99 90.75 56.49
CA VAL A 604 -27.69 89.82 55.41
C VAL A 604 -27.35 90.62 54.15
N SER A 605 -26.46 90.07 53.34
CA SER A 605 -26.26 90.54 51.97
C SER A 605 -26.99 89.61 51.01
N CYS A 606 -27.53 90.15 49.92
CA CYS A 606 -28.24 89.36 48.92
C CYS A 606 -27.67 89.61 47.52
N GLY A 607 -27.35 88.53 46.80
CA GLY A 607 -27.10 88.55 45.37
C GLY A 607 -28.33 88.05 44.62
N VAL A 608 -28.80 88.83 43.64
CA VAL A 608 -29.96 88.48 42.81
C VAL A 608 -29.50 88.26 41.39
N SER A 609 -29.86 87.12 40.80
CA SER A 609 -29.73 86.90 39.36
C SER A 609 -31.03 86.37 38.77
N MET A 610 -31.21 86.67 37.48
CA MET A 610 -32.36 86.32 36.68
C MET A 610 -31.88 85.48 35.51
N GLN A 611 -32.66 84.47 35.13
CA GLN A 611 -32.45 83.84 33.83
C GLN A 611 -32.80 84.86 32.73
N THR A 612 -31.82 85.19 31.89
CA THR A 612 -31.98 86.16 30.80
C THR A 612 -32.14 85.48 29.44
N GLN A 613 -31.64 84.25 29.30
CA GLN A 613 -31.77 83.44 28.10
C GLN A 613 -32.29 82.05 28.47
N ALA A 614 -33.21 81.50 27.68
CA ALA A 614 -33.76 80.16 27.90
C ALA A 614 -32.71 79.03 27.89
N THR A 615 -31.50 79.31 27.38
CA THR A 615 -30.37 78.37 27.37
C THR A 615 -29.46 78.46 28.60
N GLU A 616 -29.68 79.44 29.50
CA GLU A 616 -28.91 79.54 30.73
C GLU A 616 -29.35 78.43 31.69
N SER A 617 -28.39 77.64 32.17
CA SER A 617 -28.65 76.62 33.17
C SER A 617 -28.84 77.25 34.55
N VAL A 618 -29.57 76.56 35.44
CA VAL A 618 -29.73 76.93 36.85
C VAL A 618 -28.39 77.21 37.52
N LEU A 619 -27.36 76.42 37.20
CA LEU A 619 -26.01 76.59 37.74
C LEU A 619 -25.36 77.91 37.29
N GLN A 620 -25.58 78.33 36.03
CA GLN A 620 -25.06 79.60 35.53
C GLN A 620 -25.72 80.81 36.21
N VAL A 621 -27.05 80.76 36.39
CA VAL A 621 -27.80 81.82 37.10
C VAL A 621 -27.41 81.86 38.58
N PHE A 622 -27.17 80.70 39.19
CA PHE A 622 -26.66 80.61 40.57
C PHE A 622 -25.28 81.28 40.70
N ASP A 623 -24.34 80.99 39.80
CA ASP A 623 -22.99 81.57 39.80
C ASP A 623 -23.01 83.11 39.62
N GLN A 624 -23.96 83.63 38.82
CA GLN A 624 -24.19 85.06 38.68
C GLN A 624 -24.74 85.69 39.98
N ALA A 625 -25.65 85.00 40.67
CA ALA A 625 -26.17 85.45 41.96
C ALA A 625 -25.06 85.47 43.02
N ASP A 626 -24.20 84.45 43.07
CA ASP A 626 -23.04 84.40 43.97
C ASP A 626 -22.05 85.55 43.71
N LYS A 627 -21.73 85.83 42.45
CA LYS A 627 -20.90 87.00 42.09
C LYS A 627 -21.52 88.32 42.54
N SER A 628 -22.85 88.43 42.47
CA SER A 628 -23.57 89.62 42.92
C SER A 628 -23.59 89.73 44.45
N LEU A 629 -23.73 88.62 45.15
CA LEU A 629 -23.61 88.54 46.60
C LEU A 629 -22.21 88.95 47.06
N TYR A 630 -21.17 88.48 46.36
CA TYR A 630 -19.79 88.90 46.62
C TYR A 630 -19.61 90.41 46.44
N LYS A 631 -20.23 91.01 45.40
CA LYS A 631 -20.24 92.48 45.23
C LYS A 631 -20.96 93.18 46.38
N ALA A 632 -22.12 92.68 46.82
CA ALA A 632 -22.87 93.22 47.97
C ALA A 632 -22.02 93.23 49.25
N LYS A 633 -21.29 92.14 49.50
CA LYS A 633 -20.36 92.06 50.65
C LYS A 633 -19.21 93.05 50.56
N ARG A 634 -18.76 93.42 49.34
CA ARG A 634 -17.70 94.41 49.13
C ARG A 634 -18.17 95.86 49.12
N SER A 635 -19.44 96.12 48.81
CA SER A 635 -20.04 97.47 48.79
C SER A 635 -20.46 97.98 50.17
N GLY A 636 -20.14 97.26 51.25
CA GLY A 636 -20.46 97.66 52.62
C GLY A 636 -21.44 96.73 53.33
N ARG A 637 -21.87 95.63 52.70
CA ARG A 637 -22.82 94.64 53.25
C ARG A 637 -24.20 95.23 53.54
N ASN A 638 -25.13 94.44 54.08
CA ASN A 638 -26.50 94.87 54.36
C ASN A 638 -27.20 95.49 53.13
N CYS A 639 -27.04 94.86 51.97
CA CYS A 639 -27.60 95.36 50.72
C CYS A 639 -27.92 94.24 49.74
N VAL A 640 -28.74 94.60 48.75
CA VAL A 640 -29.12 93.75 47.63
C VAL A 640 -28.36 94.20 46.40
N MET A 641 -27.72 93.27 45.68
CA MET A 641 -27.06 93.53 44.40
C MET A 641 -27.68 92.67 43.30
N LEU A 642 -28.14 93.32 42.24
CA LEU A 642 -28.58 92.67 41.01
C LEU A 642 -27.39 92.35 40.10
N TRP A 643 -27.38 91.16 39.51
CA TRP A 643 -26.46 90.84 38.42
C TRP A 643 -26.72 91.71 37.18
N SER A 644 -25.69 92.39 36.69
CA SER A 644 -25.71 93.11 35.42
C SER A 644 -24.46 92.77 34.59
N ASP A 645 -24.66 92.39 33.32
CA ASP A 645 -23.60 91.95 32.41
C ASP A 645 -22.95 93.12 31.62
N THR A 646 -23.44 94.35 31.82
CA THR A 646 -22.97 95.54 31.09
C THR A 646 -22.10 96.46 31.95
N LYS A 647 -20.86 96.70 31.52
CA LYS A 647 -19.89 97.65 32.13
C LYS A 647 -20.36 99.13 32.17
N ALA A 648 -21.56 99.45 31.69
CA ALA A 648 -22.12 100.80 31.61
C ALA A 648 -23.32 101.05 32.55
N GLU A 649 -23.81 100.03 33.27
CA GLU A 649 -24.85 100.17 34.30
C GLU A 649 -24.33 99.95 35.73
N GLN A 650 -23.02 99.71 35.88
CA GLN A 650 -22.35 99.61 37.18
C GLN A 650 -22.06 100.98 37.84
N ASP A 651 -22.40 102.08 37.17
CA ASP A 651 -22.23 103.47 37.66
C ASP A 651 -23.58 104.23 37.81
N LEU A 652 -24.74 103.54 37.79
CA LEU A 652 -26.07 104.19 37.92
C LEU A 652 -27.07 103.52 38.89
N LEU A 653 -26.58 102.64 39.76
CA LEU A 653 -27.19 102.16 41.00
C LEU A 653 -26.11 102.17 42.08
#